data_AF-A0A956BMA1-F1
#
_entry.id   AF-A0A956BMA1-F1
#
_cell.length_a   1.000
_cell.length_b   1.000
_cell.length_c   1.000
_cell.angle_alpha   90.00
_cell.angle_beta   90.00
_cell.angle_gamma   90.00
#
_symmetry.space_group_name_H-M   'P 1'
#
loop_
_entity.id
_entity.type
_entity.pdbx_description
1 polymer ?
#
loop_
_entity_poly.entity_id
_entity_poly.type
_entity_poly.pdbx_seq_one_letter_code
_entity_poly.pdbx_strand_id
1 'polypeptide(L)'
;TFLRIDPFFASHALGLILSLATVLVVWRIARRVAPVATGIPLLAPAFLASSLQFGMWGTAGLENPLWNLLFAVAIWRGTVEIEEEGFRWPLSAVAWLLLSLTRPEGILYAAAGGFFHLAWTVARKRTLVPTVLWLLLYFVPWTAYQVWHYATFAWPVANTYYAKLERHELRPWLWNGRGWGWTSDFFRQSAYGFYLPVWILGVLSSRGHRLWLAFGTVLTVGLVTQLGGQRFLPEVLLGVCWGGLALALTHLGSSRRWVMAGMTGLFVGLAVSAEILRSFGHPPAVLPTPEIFRWIPPYVLAGLAVVLPLFGLGTGRDVALRVQSWVYCCLVVLFAVYSEGDWMKGFRWYALATVPGSLLFAFGAHDLVRWLLQVFELPSGDERRGTPVGWVLSAVLVLALVPVHVQGLLRIAAASDASPWSVLARVENVRSLARRAHVDEPLVVVDVDMGAHLLWSDFEMLDLAGLVDVPFAHHHWQKPFVEEYVFQEKRPFEIHVHDFWATRTRIPSHPSFRRDYVTVPPFPSGENLHVGSYVRRDVLFQRRWPHPGPRVALARGLTLYPPHVPTAAATEGTLYVEVGMQRPPGAPFRVLLFATDGEHTKSWDLPPAYDWVEPDTWRGREVFVGRYSLPVGDLPTGTYELGLLAFDRDGTVLAPLPRGTPPSVVAGGTEEEPAVFARGEIRFPGALRIVTEADRDEAARAELERVASAAADGRCEEGEGAWSDARHLHEGDEDWAEAEATTVHAALARCFAVRSGAEDADRVSDLLRAHRWDFREEETVRRSRAVAAELYAEGLGARAEEDWELAYRRFADAVALDGRLAWARRYAEEARVERLGLRPL
;
A
#
# COMPACT_ATOMS: atom_id res chain seq x y z
N THR A 1 -5.33 15.07 -15.95
CA THR A 1 -6.29 14.96 -14.81
C THR A 1 -7.48 15.89 -15.04
N PHE A 2 -8.69 15.31 -15.23
CA PHE A 2 -9.91 15.94 -15.80
C PHE A 2 -10.46 17.18 -15.06
N LEU A 3 -10.06 17.42 -13.80
CA LEU A 3 -10.53 18.55 -12.99
C LEU A 3 -9.42 19.53 -12.56
N ARG A 4 -8.15 19.26 -12.90
CA ARG A 4 -6.97 19.99 -12.37
C ARG A 4 -6.91 20.12 -10.83
N ILE A 5 -7.71 19.34 -10.09
CA ILE A 5 -7.64 19.24 -8.63
C ILE A 5 -6.67 18.12 -8.29
N ASP A 6 -5.79 18.36 -7.31
CA ASP A 6 -4.93 17.34 -6.74
C ASP A 6 -5.77 16.14 -6.24
N PRO A 7 -5.51 14.91 -6.71
CA PRO A 7 -6.34 13.76 -6.38
C PRO A 7 -6.32 13.41 -4.88
N PHE A 8 -5.23 13.70 -4.14
CA PHE A 8 -5.18 13.45 -2.70
C PHE A 8 -6.08 14.44 -1.94
N PHE A 9 -6.02 15.71 -2.30
CA PHE A 9 -6.94 16.69 -1.73
C PHE A 9 -8.40 16.35 -2.03
N ALA A 10 -8.70 16.00 -3.29
CA ALA A 10 -10.06 15.63 -3.70
C ALA A 10 -10.60 14.42 -2.92
N SER A 11 -9.78 13.37 -2.73
CA SER A 11 -10.19 12.17 -1.99
C SER A 11 -10.43 12.46 -0.50
N HIS A 12 -9.58 13.27 0.14
CA HIS A 12 -9.78 13.71 1.53
C HIS A 12 -11.03 14.57 1.69
N ALA A 13 -11.25 15.55 0.81
CA ALA A 13 -12.41 16.42 0.85
C ALA A 13 -13.71 15.63 0.66
N LEU A 14 -13.74 14.69 -0.29
CA LEU A 14 -14.88 13.80 -0.49
C LEU A 14 -15.12 12.92 0.73
N GLY A 15 -14.07 12.35 1.33
CA GLY A 15 -14.16 11.56 2.56
C GLY A 15 -14.78 12.34 3.72
N LEU A 16 -14.40 13.62 3.90
CA LEU A 16 -14.98 14.50 4.90
C LEU A 16 -16.47 14.76 4.64
N ILE A 17 -16.85 15.08 3.40
CA ILE A 17 -18.25 15.31 3.02
C ILE A 17 -19.11 14.08 3.31
N LEU A 18 -18.64 12.89 2.91
CA LEU A 18 -19.34 11.62 3.15
C LEU A 18 -19.45 11.28 4.64
N SER A 19 -18.41 11.58 5.42
CA SER A 19 -18.42 11.41 6.88
C SER A 19 -19.44 12.34 7.55
N LEU A 20 -19.49 13.62 7.16
CA LEU A 20 -20.49 14.57 7.65
C LEU A 20 -21.91 14.13 7.28
N ALA A 21 -22.11 13.66 6.03
CA ALA A 21 -23.39 13.10 5.61
C ALA A 21 -23.80 11.88 6.45
N THR A 22 -22.84 11.01 6.79
CA THR A 22 -23.09 9.84 7.65
C THR A 22 -23.59 10.27 9.03
N VAL A 23 -22.94 11.26 9.66
CA VAL A 23 -23.36 11.81 10.96
C VAL A 23 -24.80 12.34 10.89
N LEU A 24 -25.17 13.04 9.81
CA LEU A 24 -26.53 13.52 9.60
C LEU A 24 -27.55 12.38 9.43
N VAL A 25 -27.20 11.32 8.72
CA VAL A 25 -28.08 10.15 8.56
C VAL A 25 -28.25 9.41 9.89
N VAL A 26 -27.17 9.23 10.66
CA VAL A 26 -27.24 8.61 11.99
C VAL A 26 -28.11 9.41 12.95
N TRP A 27 -28.02 10.75 12.92
CA TRP A 27 -28.97 11.60 13.63
C TRP A 27 -30.42 11.34 13.21
N ARG A 28 -30.70 11.24 11.89
CA ARG A 28 -32.05 10.94 11.39
C ARG A 28 -32.57 9.59 11.87
N ILE A 29 -31.71 8.57 11.95
CA ILE A 29 -32.06 7.26 12.49
C ILE A 29 -32.42 7.40 13.98
N ALA A 30 -31.54 7.99 14.78
CA ALA A 30 -31.74 8.14 16.22
C ALA A 30 -33.01 8.95 16.55
N ARG A 31 -33.32 9.97 15.75
CA ARG A 31 -34.50 10.83 15.89
C ARG A 31 -35.83 10.12 15.60
N ARG A 32 -35.81 9.01 14.86
CA ARG A 32 -37.02 8.19 14.65
C ARG A 32 -37.35 7.32 15.86
N VAL A 33 -36.34 6.97 16.64
CA VAL A 33 -36.49 6.02 17.74
C VAL A 33 -36.64 6.72 19.09
N ALA A 34 -35.99 7.87 19.29
CA ALA A 34 -36.09 8.67 20.50
C ALA A 34 -36.73 10.04 20.26
N PRO A 35 -37.56 10.56 21.19
CA PRO A 35 -38.15 11.90 21.06
C PRO A 35 -37.05 12.98 21.04
N VAL A 36 -37.15 13.93 20.11
CA VAL A 36 -36.17 15.05 19.96
C VAL A 36 -35.93 15.80 21.25
N ALA A 37 -37.00 16.01 22.04
CA ALA A 37 -36.96 16.78 23.27
C ALA A 37 -35.90 16.26 24.26
N THR A 38 -35.59 14.96 24.23
CA THR A 38 -34.67 14.32 25.18
C THR A 38 -33.19 14.57 24.91
N GLY A 39 -32.83 15.09 23.73
CA GLY A 39 -31.43 15.25 23.31
C GLY A 39 -30.67 13.99 22.93
N ILE A 40 -31.24 12.83 23.24
CA ILE A 40 -30.69 11.51 22.91
C ILE A 40 -30.41 11.34 21.42
N PRO A 41 -31.22 11.87 20.48
CA PRO A 41 -30.87 11.78 19.07
C PRO A 41 -29.53 12.42 18.71
N LEU A 42 -29.00 13.34 19.53
CA LEU A 42 -27.66 13.92 19.32
C LEU A 42 -26.53 13.05 19.89
N LEU A 43 -26.80 12.09 20.76
CA LEU A 43 -25.76 11.23 21.33
C LEU A 43 -25.11 10.32 20.30
N ALA A 44 -25.91 9.70 19.43
CA ALA A 44 -25.38 8.82 18.37
C ALA A 44 -24.45 9.58 17.40
N PRO A 45 -24.86 10.70 16.77
CA PRO A 45 -23.97 11.46 15.89
C PRO A 45 -22.77 12.06 16.63
N ALA A 46 -22.93 12.48 17.90
CA ALA A 46 -21.80 12.99 18.69
C ALA A 46 -20.76 11.91 19.00
N PHE A 47 -21.21 10.71 19.41
CA PHE A 47 -20.33 9.56 19.63
C PHE A 47 -19.65 9.11 18.33
N LEU A 48 -20.37 9.11 17.21
CA LEU A 48 -19.79 8.78 15.91
C LEU A 48 -18.73 9.81 15.50
N ALA A 49 -19.03 11.10 15.62
CA ALA A 49 -18.09 12.17 15.27
C ALA A 49 -16.86 12.21 16.18
N SER A 50 -16.97 11.79 17.45
CA SER A 50 -15.85 11.70 18.38
C SER A 50 -15.06 10.39 18.27
N SER A 51 -15.54 9.41 17.51
CA SER A 51 -14.85 8.13 17.30
C SER A 51 -13.52 8.35 16.58
N LEU A 52 -12.43 7.90 17.22
CA LEU A 52 -11.09 7.88 16.61
C LEU A 52 -11.10 7.14 15.25
N GLN A 53 -11.74 5.97 15.19
CA GLN A 53 -11.80 5.15 13.99
C GLN A 53 -12.59 5.81 12.87
N PHE A 54 -13.73 6.42 13.21
CA PHE A 54 -14.55 7.12 12.23
C PHE A 54 -13.81 8.37 11.69
N GLY A 55 -13.15 9.13 12.56
CA GLY A 55 -12.37 10.31 12.16
C GLY A 55 -11.18 9.95 11.27
N MET A 56 -10.32 9.04 11.73
CA MET A 56 -9.11 8.63 11.00
C MET A 56 -9.44 8.07 9.60
N TRP A 57 -10.34 7.09 9.52
CA TRP A 57 -10.71 6.49 8.24
C TRP A 57 -11.70 7.34 7.44
N GLY A 58 -12.32 8.32 8.09
CA GLY A 58 -13.12 9.40 7.51
C GLY A 58 -12.31 10.29 6.57
N THR A 59 -11.04 10.52 6.92
CA THR A 59 -10.14 11.46 6.23
C THR A 59 -9.00 10.80 5.48
N ALA A 60 -8.90 9.46 5.49
CA ALA A 60 -7.79 8.73 4.86
C ALA A 60 -7.82 8.72 3.31
N GLY A 61 -8.84 9.31 2.67
CA GLY A 61 -8.98 9.31 1.20
C GLY A 61 -9.37 7.97 0.60
N LEU A 62 -9.92 7.06 1.42
CA LEU A 62 -10.32 5.70 1.06
C LEU A 62 -11.84 5.56 0.96
N GLU A 63 -12.34 4.38 0.64
CA GLU A 63 -13.76 4.09 0.45
C GLU A 63 -14.57 3.99 1.76
N ASN A 64 -13.91 3.96 2.92
CA ASN A 64 -14.55 3.84 4.25
C ASN A 64 -15.68 4.86 4.51
N PRO A 65 -15.54 6.16 4.19
CA PRO A 65 -16.59 7.15 4.38
C PRO A 65 -17.82 6.87 3.52
N LEU A 66 -17.62 6.45 2.27
CA LEU A 66 -18.71 6.04 1.37
C LEU A 66 -19.42 4.81 1.92
N TRP A 67 -18.65 3.81 2.36
CA TRP A 67 -19.19 2.60 2.97
C TRP A 67 -20.04 2.92 4.20
N ASN A 68 -19.53 3.75 5.13
CA ASN A 68 -20.24 4.16 6.34
C ASN A 68 -21.54 4.92 6.02
N LEU A 69 -21.51 5.81 5.01
CA LEU A 69 -22.70 6.52 4.56
C LEU A 69 -23.75 5.55 4.01
N LEU A 70 -23.36 4.68 3.09
CA LEU A 70 -24.25 3.69 2.48
C LEU A 70 -24.83 2.74 3.54
N PHE A 71 -24.03 2.38 4.54
CA PHE A 71 -24.46 1.54 5.65
C PHE A 71 -25.51 2.25 6.52
N ALA A 72 -25.26 3.51 6.89
CA ALA A 72 -26.22 4.32 7.62
C ALA A 72 -27.51 4.51 6.81
N VAL A 73 -27.41 4.78 5.51
CA VAL A 73 -28.57 4.91 4.61
C VAL A 73 -29.35 3.61 4.52
N ALA A 74 -28.68 2.46 4.40
CA ALA A 74 -29.32 1.14 4.38
C ALA A 74 -30.10 0.84 5.67
N ILE A 75 -29.51 1.10 6.84
CA ILE A 75 -30.18 0.98 8.15
C ILE A 75 -31.39 1.92 8.23
N TRP A 76 -31.19 3.18 7.83
CA TRP A 76 -32.21 4.22 7.85
C TRP A 76 -33.40 3.86 6.96
N ARG A 77 -33.15 3.46 5.72
CA ARG A 77 -34.18 3.06 4.75
C ARG A 77 -34.88 1.77 5.17
N GLY A 78 -34.15 0.77 5.67
CA GLY A 78 -34.74 -0.45 6.19
C GLY A 78 -35.69 -0.18 7.34
N THR A 79 -35.32 0.74 8.25
CA THR A 79 -36.21 1.19 9.33
C THR A 79 -37.47 1.86 8.79
N VAL A 80 -37.36 2.74 7.79
CA VAL A 80 -38.51 3.40 7.14
C VAL A 80 -39.46 2.38 6.50
N GLU A 81 -38.91 1.46 5.72
CA GLU A 81 -39.67 0.42 5.00
C GLU A 81 -40.44 -0.50 5.94
N ILE A 82 -39.84 -0.80 7.09
CA ILE A 82 -40.52 -1.54 8.16
C ILE A 82 -41.67 -0.70 8.70
N GLU A 83 -41.43 0.59 9.03
CA GLU A 83 -42.40 1.46 9.70
C GLU A 83 -43.61 1.84 8.85
N GLU A 84 -43.40 2.30 7.63
CA GLU A 84 -44.47 2.82 6.77
C GLU A 84 -45.37 1.68 6.25
N GLU A 85 -46.68 1.85 6.40
CA GLU A 85 -47.67 0.94 5.81
C GLU A 85 -47.90 1.29 4.34
N GLY A 86 -47.90 0.30 3.45
CA GLY A 86 -48.14 0.50 2.03
C GLY A 86 -46.91 0.90 1.19
N PHE A 87 -45.71 0.93 1.77
CA PHE A 87 -44.50 1.22 1.02
C PHE A 87 -44.15 0.09 0.03
N ARG A 88 -44.00 0.43 -1.25
CA ARG A 88 -43.93 -0.56 -2.35
C ARG A 88 -42.52 -0.95 -2.79
N TRP A 89 -41.51 -0.12 -2.56
CA TRP A 89 -40.19 -0.27 -3.18
C TRP A 89 -39.07 -0.38 -2.14
N PRO A 90 -38.45 -1.55 -1.92
CA PRO A 90 -37.44 -1.74 -0.87
C PRO A 90 -36.10 -1.07 -1.22
N LEU A 91 -36.02 0.26 -1.10
CA LEU A 91 -34.84 1.07 -1.41
C LEU A 91 -33.64 0.74 -0.52
N SER A 92 -33.85 0.15 0.66
CA SER A 92 -32.75 -0.39 1.46
C SER A 92 -31.93 -1.42 0.68
N ALA A 93 -32.55 -2.24 -0.18
CA ALA A 93 -31.86 -3.20 -1.05
C ALA A 93 -30.84 -2.53 -1.97
N VAL A 94 -31.17 -1.33 -2.51
CA VAL A 94 -30.27 -0.56 -3.37
C VAL A 94 -29.08 -0.03 -2.57
N ALA A 95 -29.30 0.49 -1.36
CA ALA A 95 -28.21 0.94 -0.49
C ALA A 95 -27.29 -0.23 -0.10
N TRP A 96 -27.85 -1.41 0.18
CA TRP A 96 -27.09 -2.63 0.46
C TRP A 96 -26.30 -3.12 -0.75
N LEU A 97 -26.90 -3.05 -1.95
CA LEU A 97 -26.23 -3.36 -3.21
C LEU A 97 -25.01 -2.47 -3.38
N LEU A 98 -25.20 -1.14 -3.34
CA LEU A 98 -24.10 -0.18 -3.49
C LEU A 98 -23.01 -0.40 -2.44
N LEU A 99 -23.39 -0.66 -1.19
CA LEU A 99 -22.45 -1.02 -0.13
C LEU A 99 -21.64 -2.28 -0.48
N SER A 100 -22.29 -3.31 -1.01
CA SER A 100 -21.63 -4.57 -1.43
C SER A 100 -20.75 -4.43 -2.66
N LEU A 101 -20.99 -3.40 -3.48
CA LEU A 101 -20.14 -3.07 -4.63
C LEU A 101 -18.89 -2.28 -4.22
N THR A 102 -18.92 -1.58 -3.08
CA THR A 102 -17.70 -0.91 -2.56
C THR A 102 -16.68 -1.91 -2.01
N ARG A 103 -17.14 -3.02 -1.41
CA ARG A 103 -16.29 -4.04 -0.76
C ARG A 103 -16.94 -5.43 -0.79
N PRO A 104 -16.16 -6.51 -1.01
CA PRO A 104 -16.71 -7.86 -1.09
C PRO A 104 -17.38 -8.32 0.21
N GLU A 105 -16.90 -7.86 1.37
CA GLU A 105 -17.50 -8.22 2.67
C GLU A 105 -18.89 -7.57 2.88
N GLY A 106 -19.26 -6.58 2.08
CA GLY A 106 -20.55 -5.90 2.15
C GLY A 106 -21.74 -6.86 2.00
N ILE A 107 -21.54 -7.99 1.29
CA ILE A 107 -22.54 -9.05 1.15
C ILE A 107 -22.98 -9.63 2.50
N LEU A 108 -22.08 -9.71 3.49
CA LEU A 108 -22.41 -10.25 4.82
C LEU A 108 -23.43 -9.35 5.53
N TYR A 109 -23.26 -8.03 5.42
CA TYR A 109 -24.18 -7.06 6.00
C TYR A 109 -25.49 -6.98 5.24
N ALA A 110 -25.44 -7.08 3.91
CA ALA A 110 -26.62 -7.15 3.07
C ALA A 110 -27.45 -8.41 3.38
N ALA A 111 -26.81 -9.57 3.57
CA ALA A 111 -27.49 -10.81 3.97
C ALA A 111 -28.21 -10.64 5.31
N ALA A 112 -27.56 -10.04 6.32
CA ALA A 112 -28.21 -9.72 7.59
C ALA A 112 -29.33 -8.68 7.44
N GLY A 113 -29.15 -7.66 6.59
CA GLY A 113 -30.19 -6.68 6.26
C GLY A 113 -31.42 -7.31 5.60
N GLY A 114 -31.22 -8.22 4.64
CA GLY A 114 -32.28 -8.97 3.99
C GLY A 114 -33.00 -9.94 4.95
N PHE A 115 -32.24 -10.61 5.83
CA PHE A 115 -32.82 -11.42 6.90
C PHE A 115 -33.73 -10.59 7.83
N PHE A 116 -33.27 -9.41 8.26
CA PHE A 116 -34.09 -8.52 9.08
C PHE A 116 -35.29 -7.96 8.31
N HIS A 117 -35.15 -7.64 7.04
CA HIS A 117 -36.30 -7.25 6.21
C HIS A 117 -37.36 -8.38 6.16
N LEU A 118 -36.92 -9.63 5.94
CA LEU A 118 -37.79 -10.81 5.92
C LEU A 118 -38.48 -11.04 7.27
N ALA A 119 -37.70 -11.15 8.34
CA ALA A 119 -38.22 -11.49 9.65
C ALA A 119 -39.23 -10.45 10.16
N TRP A 120 -39.09 -9.18 9.78
CA TRP A 120 -40.00 -8.11 10.18
C TRP A 120 -41.25 -8.08 9.31
N THR A 121 -41.10 -8.38 8.02
CA THR A 121 -42.24 -8.61 7.12
C THR A 121 -43.13 -9.72 7.68
N VAL A 122 -42.53 -10.84 8.09
CA VAL A 122 -43.23 -11.98 8.71
C VAL A 122 -43.82 -11.61 10.07
N ALA A 123 -43.04 -10.98 10.97
CA ALA A 123 -43.51 -10.60 12.30
C ALA A 123 -44.69 -9.62 12.26
N ARG A 124 -44.76 -8.76 11.24
CA ARG A 124 -45.89 -7.84 11.00
C ARG A 124 -47.03 -8.47 10.18
N LYS A 125 -46.98 -9.78 9.91
CA LYS A 125 -47.97 -10.54 9.13
C LYS A 125 -48.24 -9.91 7.75
N ARG A 126 -47.22 -9.32 7.13
CA ARG A 126 -47.27 -8.77 5.77
C ARG A 126 -47.04 -9.89 4.75
N THR A 127 -47.44 -9.68 3.50
CA THR A 127 -47.14 -10.62 2.41
C THR A 127 -45.63 -10.67 2.15
N LEU A 128 -45.12 -11.77 1.59
CA LEU A 128 -43.68 -11.90 1.28
C LEU A 128 -43.25 -11.12 0.03
N VAL A 129 -44.18 -10.52 -0.71
CA VAL A 129 -43.91 -9.80 -1.97
C VAL A 129 -42.83 -8.73 -1.79
N PRO A 130 -42.85 -7.84 -0.77
CA PRO A 130 -41.79 -6.85 -0.59
C PRO A 130 -40.42 -7.48 -0.33
N THR A 131 -40.37 -8.65 0.32
CA THR A 131 -39.09 -9.36 0.55
C THR A 131 -38.59 -10.01 -0.73
N VAL A 132 -39.46 -10.59 -1.56
CA VAL A 132 -39.07 -11.09 -2.89
C VAL A 132 -38.55 -9.93 -3.75
N LEU A 133 -39.23 -8.79 -3.76
CA LEU A 133 -38.75 -7.59 -4.48
C LEU A 133 -37.41 -7.09 -3.93
N TRP A 134 -37.21 -7.14 -2.61
CA TRP A 134 -35.94 -6.79 -1.97
C TRP A 134 -34.81 -7.70 -2.47
N LEU A 135 -35.04 -9.01 -2.47
CA LEU A 135 -34.07 -10.01 -2.92
C LEU A 135 -33.75 -9.84 -4.41
N LEU A 136 -34.75 -9.59 -5.25
CA LEU A 136 -34.55 -9.37 -6.68
C LEU A 136 -33.75 -8.07 -6.95
N LEU A 137 -34.10 -6.97 -6.28
CA LEU A 137 -33.41 -5.69 -6.42
C LEU A 137 -31.96 -5.72 -5.93
N TYR A 138 -31.62 -6.63 -5.01
CA TYR A 138 -30.25 -6.84 -4.57
C TYR A 138 -29.50 -7.87 -5.43
N PHE A 139 -29.98 -9.12 -5.45
CA PHE A 139 -29.21 -10.25 -6.01
C PHE A 139 -29.09 -10.22 -7.52
N VAL A 140 -30.08 -9.73 -8.27
CA VAL A 140 -29.99 -9.68 -9.74
C VAL A 140 -28.85 -8.76 -10.19
N PRO A 141 -28.81 -7.46 -9.82
CA PRO A 141 -27.70 -6.59 -10.22
C PRO A 141 -26.38 -6.97 -9.56
N TRP A 142 -26.38 -7.46 -8.32
CA TRP A 142 -25.16 -7.93 -7.68
C TRP A 142 -24.55 -9.12 -8.42
N THR A 143 -25.35 -10.14 -8.76
CA THR A 143 -24.88 -11.31 -9.53
C THR A 143 -24.42 -10.89 -10.92
N ALA A 144 -25.15 -10.00 -11.59
CA ALA A 144 -24.74 -9.46 -12.88
C ALA A 144 -23.37 -8.76 -12.80
N TYR A 145 -23.15 -7.95 -11.76
CA TYR A 145 -21.85 -7.33 -11.49
C TYR A 145 -20.77 -8.38 -11.23
N GLN A 146 -21.02 -9.41 -10.43
CA GLN A 146 -20.01 -10.44 -10.14
C GLN A 146 -19.66 -11.29 -11.36
N VAL A 147 -20.64 -11.63 -12.19
CA VAL A 147 -20.40 -12.33 -13.47
C VAL A 147 -19.56 -11.44 -14.39
N TRP A 148 -19.89 -10.15 -14.51
CA TRP A 148 -19.08 -9.21 -15.28
C TRP A 148 -17.66 -9.06 -14.73
N HIS A 149 -17.51 -8.90 -13.42
CA HIS A 149 -16.22 -8.81 -12.74
C HIS A 149 -15.38 -10.06 -13.00
N TYR A 150 -15.94 -11.25 -12.77
CA TYR A 150 -15.25 -12.52 -13.00
C TYR A 150 -14.86 -12.71 -14.46
N ALA A 151 -15.75 -12.37 -15.40
CA ALA A 151 -15.43 -12.46 -16.82
C ALA A 151 -14.32 -11.49 -17.23
N THR A 152 -14.29 -10.29 -16.65
CA THR A 152 -13.33 -9.22 -16.97
C THR A 152 -11.97 -9.45 -16.32
N PHE A 153 -11.96 -9.83 -15.05
CA PHE A 153 -10.74 -9.93 -14.26
C PHE A 153 -10.27 -11.37 -14.06
N ALA A 154 -11.02 -12.40 -14.47
CA ALA A 154 -10.70 -13.82 -14.30
C ALA A 154 -10.63 -14.36 -12.85
N TRP A 155 -10.76 -13.49 -11.84
CA TRP A 155 -10.85 -13.84 -10.42
C TRP A 155 -12.18 -13.38 -9.80
N PRO A 156 -12.72 -14.15 -8.82
CA PRO A 156 -14.01 -13.84 -8.18
C PRO A 156 -13.99 -12.59 -7.29
N VAL A 157 -12.82 -12.17 -6.83
CA VAL A 157 -12.63 -10.99 -5.98
C VAL A 157 -11.41 -10.19 -6.44
N ALA A 158 -11.30 -8.94 -6.00
CA ALA A 158 -10.17 -8.08 -6.34
C ALA A 158 -8.84 -8.65 -5.84
N ASN A 159 -7.76 -8.39 -6.58
CA ASN A 159 -6.41 -8.90 -6.31
C ASN A 159 -5.93 -8.66 -4.87
N THR A 160 -6.28 -7.49 -4.30
CA THR A 160 -5.94 -7.15 -2.92
C THR A 160 -6.41 -8.17 -1.89
N TYR A 161 -7.49 -8.92 -2.16
CA TYR A 161 -7.94 -9.98 -1.27
C TYR A 161 -6.91 -11.11 -1.19
N TYR A 162 -6.42 -11.60 -2.33
CA TYR A 162 -5.40 -12.66 -2.40
C TYR A 162 -4.09 -12.23 -1.77
N ALA A 163 -3.65 -11.01 -2.07
CA ALA A 163 -2.45 -10.39 -1.52
C ALA A 163 -2.39 -10.42 0.02
N LYS A 164 -3.55 -10.36 0.66
CA LYS A 164 -3.72 -10.24 2.11
C LYS A 164 -4.00 -11.56 2.81
N LEU A 165 -4.27 -12.63 2.07
CA LEU A 165 -4.46 -13.97 2.64
C LEU A 165 -3.11 -14.60 2.98
N GLU A 166 -2.59 -14.32 4.17
CA GLU A 166 -1.28 -14.85 4.60
C GLU A 166 -1.25 -16.39 4.80
N ARG A 167 -2.40 -17.05 4.89
CA ARG A 167 -2.52 -18.47 5.23
C ARG A 167 -3.57 -19.16 4.36
N HIS A 168 -3.17 -20.31 3.82
CA HIS A 168 -4.01 -21.21 3.01
C HIS A 168 -5.11 -21.91 3.82
N GLU A 169 -4.95 -22.05 5.14
CA GLU A 169 -5.88 -22.80 5.98
C GLU A 169 -6.76 -21.85 6.80
N LEU A 170 -8.06 -21.88 6.54
CA LEU A 170 -9.05 -21.33 7.46
C LEU A 170 -8.96 -22.06 8.80
N ARG A 171 -8.68 -21.32 9.87
CA ARG A 171 -8.65 -21.85 11.24
C ARG A 171 -9.76 -21.23 12.09
N PRO A 172 -11.05 -21.41 11.71
CA PRO A 172 -12.18 -20.76 12.37
C PRO A 172 -12.32 -21.16 13.85
N TRP A 173 -11.61 -22.19 14.29
CA TRP A 173 -11.61 -22.70 15.65
C TRP A 173 -10.37 -22.30 16.47
N LEU A 174 -9.43 -21.53 15.92
CA LEU A 174 -8.22 -21.08 16.62
C LEU A 174 -8.44 -19.73 17.31
N TRP A 175 -9.43 -19.70 18.20
CA TRP A 175 -9.94 -18.50 18.89
C TRP A 175 -8.92 -17.81 19.83
N ASN A 176 -7.80 -18.46 20.15
CA ASN A 176 -6.70 -17.87 20.92
C ASN A 176 -5.59 -17.27 20.04
N GLY A 177 -5.83 -17.17 18.72
CA GLY A 177 -4.87 -16.67 17.75
C GLY A 177 -4.90 -15.16 17.54
N ARG A 178 -4.32 -14.75 16.41
CA ARG A 178 -4.15 -13.34 16.00
C ARG A 178 -5.48 -12.57 15.95
N GLY A 179 -6.57 -13.18 15.47
CA GLY A 179 -7.86 -12.49 15.31
C GLY A 179 -8.48 -12.01 16.63
N TRP A 180 -8.39 -12.81 17.69
CA TRP A 180 -8.86 -12.38 19.01
C TRP A 180 -7.90 -11.39 19.68
N GLY A 181 -6.59 -11.58 19.52
CA GLY A 181 -5.59 -10.59 19.93
C GLY A 181 -5.88 -9.23 19.30
N TRP A 182 -6.12 -9.20 18.00
CA TRP A 182 -6.49 -8.01 17.24
C TRP A 182 -7.80 -7.38 17.72
N THR A 183 -8.85 -8.18 17.94
CA THR A 183 -10.11 -7.72 18.52
C THR A 183 -9.89 -7.09 19.90
N SER A 184 -9.15 -7.77 20.78
CA SER A 184 -8.82 -7.29 22.12
C SER A 184 -8.06 -5.96 22.04
N ASP A 185 -7.07 -5.88 21.15
CA ASP A 185 -6.28 -4.69 20.92
C ASP A 185 -7.11 -3.53 20.38
N PHE A 186 -8.10 -3.78 19.53
CA PHE A 186 -9.05 -2.77 19.09
C PHE A 186 -9.81 -2.16 20.28
N PHE A 187 -10.46 -3.01 21.08
CA PHE A 187 -11.23 -2.58 22.26
C PHE A 187 -10.35 -1.86 23.29
N ARG A 188 -9.09 -2.29 23.40
CA ARG A 188 -8.06 -1.71 24.26
C ARG A 188 -7.60 -0.34 23.73
N GLN A 189 -7.05 -0.27 22.54
CA GLN A 189 -6.42 0.93 22.01
C GLN A 189 -7.44 2.02 21.67
N SER A 190 -8.65 1.65 21.26
CA SER A 190 -9.72 2.61 20.94
C SER A 190 -10.63 2.91 22.14
N ALA A 191 -10.35 2.35 23.32
CA ALA A 191 -11.16 2.43 24.55
C ALA A 191 -12.64 1.99 24.43
N TYR A 192 -13.01 1.31 23.33
CA TYR A 192 -14.37 0.80 23.15
C TYR A 192 -14.80 -0.21 24.22
N GLY A 193 -13.84 -0.89 24.86
CA GLY A 193 -14.15 -1.84 25.93
C GLY A 193 -14.88 -1.20 27.11
N PHE A 194 -14.61 0.09 27.40
CA PHE A 194 -15.28 0.84 28.45
C PHE A 194 -16.78 1.06 28.17
N TYR A 195 -17.19 1.10 26.89
CA TYR A 195 -18.59 1.34 26.50
C TYR A 195 -19.40 0.06 26.34
N LEU A 196 -18.77 -1.10 26.47
CA LEU A 196 -19.44 -2.38 26.33
C LEU A 196 -20.65 -2.52 27.29
N PRO A 197 -20.61 -2.04 28.55
CA PRO A 197 -21.79 -2.00 29.40
C PRO A 197 -22.92 -1.15 28.85
N VAL A 198 -22.60 0.02 28.29
CA VAL A 198 -23.58 0.91 27.68
C VAL A 198 -24.17 0.25 26.43
N TRP A 199 -23.36 -0.38 25.58
CA TRP A 199 -23.86 -1.13 24.41
C TRP A 199 -24.74 -2.31 24.79
N ILE A 200 -24.36 -3.09 25.81
CA ILE A 200 -25.16 -4.23 26.31
C ILE A 200 -26.51 -3.74 26.84
N LEU A 201 -26.52 -2.65 27.62
CA LEU A 201 -27.76 -1.99 28.04
C LEU A 201 -28.56 -1.47 26.84
N GLY A 202 -27.89 -0.95 25.82
CA GLY A 202 -28.48 -0.52 24.56
C GLY A 202 -29.20 -1.65 23.82
N VAL A 203 -28.76 -2.89 23.96
CA VAL A 203 -29.45 -4.05 23.36
C VAL A 203 -30.60 -4.55 24.23
N LEU A 204 -30.33 -4.77 25.52
CA LEU A 204 -31.25 -5.48 26.41
C LEU A 204 -32.31 -4.59 27.06
N SER A 205 -32.07 -3.27 27.11
CA SER A 205 -32.88 -2.27 27.79
C SER A 205 -32.88 -2.39 29.32
N SER A 206 -33.11 -1.27 30.01
CA SER A 206 -33.14 -1.19 31.47
C SER A 206 -34.47 -1.61 32.11
N ARG A 207 -35.41 -2.17 31.35
CA ARG A 207 -36.76 -2.51 31.83
C ARG A 207 -36.85 -3.93 32.42
N GLY A 208 -37.25 -4.03 33.68
CA GLY A 208 -37.61 -5.30 34.34
C GLY A 208 -36.44 -6.28 34.44
N HIS A 209 -36.71 -7.57 34.19
CA HIS A 209 -35.69 -8.64 34.28
C HIS A 209 -34.53 -8.48 33.29
N ARG A 210 -34.71 -7.70 32.22
CA ARG A 210 -33.69 -7.47 31.19
C ARG A 210 -32.50 -6.68 31.71
N LEU A 211 -32.71 -5.83 32.72
CA LEU A 211 -31.62 -5.13 33.40
C LEU A 211 -30.67 -6.11 34.09
N TRP A 212 -31.21 -7.15 34.73
CA TRP A 212 -30.41 -8.20 35.39
C TRP A 212 -29.67 -9.07 34.38
N LEU A 213 -30.30 -9.35 33.24
CA LEU A 213 -29.62 -10.04 32.15
C LEU A 213 -28.48 -9.20 31.57
N ALA A 214 -28.72 -7.89 31.37
CA ALA A 214 -27.70 -6.96 30.91
C ALA A 214 -26.53 -6.93 31.88
N PHE A 215 -26.84 -6.82 33.17
CA PHE A 215 -25.85 -6.89 34.23
C PHE A 215 -25.03 -8.19 34.20
N GLY A 216 -25.69 -9.35 34.20
CA GLY A 216 -25.02 -10.65 34.14
C GLY A 216 -24.15 -10.80 32.90
N THR A 217 -24.58 -10.22 31.78
CA THR A 217 -23.82 -10.20 30.53
C THR A 217 -22.60 -9.29 30.63
N VAL A 218 -22.74 -8.07 31.13
CA VAL A 218 -21.61 -7.16 31.38
C VAL A 218 -20.58 -7.82 32.27
N LEU A 219 -21.04 -8.44 33.35
CA LEU A 219 -20.18 -9.16 34.27
C LEU A 219 -19.45 -10.31 33.56
N THR A 220 -20.17 -11.14 32.80
CA THR A 220 -19.59 -12.29 32.10
C THR A 220 -18.60 -11.85 31.02
N VAL A 221 -18.99 -10.89 30.17
CA VAL A 221 -18.15 -10.40 29.10
C VAL A 221 -16.95 -9.65 29.66
N GLY A 222 -17.14 -8.80 30.67
CA GLY A 222 -16.05 -8.11 31.37
C GLY A 222 -15.09 -9.08 32.07
N LEU A 223 -15.62 -10.11 32.73
CA LEU A 223 -14.81 -11.15 33.36
C LEU A 223 -13.94 -11.85 32.32
N VAL A 224 -14.47 -12.16 31.14
CA VAL A 224 -13.73 -12.91 30.13
C VAL A 224 -12.79 -12.03 29.31
N THR A 225 -13.16 -10.79 28.97
CA THR A 225 -12.26 -9.84 28.28
C THR A 225 -11.07 -9.43 29.14
N GLN A 226 -11.20 -9.50 30.46
CA GLN A 226 -10.10 -9.25 31.40
C GLN A 226 -9.00 -10.30 31.44
N LEU A 227 -9.31 -11.55 31.13
CA LEU A 227 -8.44 -12.69 31.40
C LEU A 227 -7.16 -12.66 30.55
N GLY A 228 -7.15 -11.83 29.50
CA GLY A 228 -5.99 -11.58 28.63
C GLY A 228 -5.13 -10.36 28.99
N GLY A 229 -5.48 -9.51 29.97
CA GLY A 229 -4.67 -8.30 30.24
C GLY A 229 -5.13 -7.33 31.32
N GLN A 230 -6.13 -7.68 32.14
CA GLN A 230 -6.51 -7.00 33.41
C GLN A 230 -6.93 -5.53 33.36
N ARG A 231 -7.06 -4.99 32.15
CA ARG A 231 -7.44 -3.61 31.93
C ARG A 231 -8.83 -3.27 32.50
N PHE A 232 -9.75 -4.24 32.52
CA PHE A 232 -11.14 -4.03 32.92
C PHE A 232 -11.47 -4.45 34.37
N LEU A 233 -10.45 -4.61 35.23
CA LEU A 233 -10.61 -4.98 36.66
C LEU A 233 -11.55 -4.05 37.40
N PRO A 234 -11.42 -2.72 37.24
CA PRO A 234 -12.37 -1.78 37.80
C PRO A 234 -13.80 -2.07 37.34
N GLU A 235 -14.06 -2.38 36.08
CA GLU A 235 -15.38 -2.60 35.47
C GLU A 235 -16.03 -3.91 35.91
N VAL A 236 -15.25 -4.97 36.10
CA VAL A 236 -15.77 -6.22 36.70
C VAL A 236 -16.06 -6.05 38.18
N LEU A 237 -15.18 -5.37 38.92
CA LEU A 237 -15.46 -5.02 40.31
C LEU A 237 -16.67 -4.09 40.40
N LEU A 238 -16.82 -3.15 39.45
CA LEU A 238 -17.99 -2.29 39.29
C LEU A 238 -19.22 -3.16 39.07
N GLY A 239 -19.17 -4.11 38.15
CA GLY A 239 -20.19 -5.11 37.92
C GLY A 239 -20.54 -5.83 39.22
N VAL A 240 -19.65 -6.67 39.74
CA VAL A 240 -19.87 -7.49 40.94
C VAL A 240 -20.41 -6.67 42.12
N CYS A 241 -19.79 -5.53 42.45
CA CYS A 241 -20.23 -4.69 43.56
C CYS A 241 -21.59 -4.04 43.27
N TRP A 242 -21.83 -3.58 42.04
CA TRP A 242 -23.09 -2.96 41.64
C TRP A 242 -24.24 -3.96 41.64
N GLY A 243 -24.05 -5.16 41.10
CA GLY A 243 -25.06 -6.22 41.08
C GLY A 243 -25.34 -6.78 42.47
N GLY A 244 -24.31 -7.03 43.27
CA GLY A 244 -24.46 -7.46 44.66
C GLY A 244 -25.21 -6.44 45.52
N LEU A 245 -24.89 -5.15 45.35
CA LEU A 245 -25.55 -4.06 46.07
C LEU A 245 -26.98 -3.83 45.57
N ALA A 246 -27.24 -3.92 44.26
CA ALA A 246 -28.58 -3.85 43.70
C ALA A 246 -29.48 -5.00 44.19
N LEU A 247 -28.96 -6.23 44.23
CA LEU A 247 -29.66 -7.41 44.76
C LEU A 247 -29.98 -7.27 46.25
N ALA A 248 -29.00 -6.84 47.05
CA ALA A 248 -29.17 -6.58 48.47
C ALA A 248 -30.27 -5.54 48.74
N LEU A 249 -30.35 -4.50 47.91
CA LEU A 249 -31.30 -3.40 48.10
C LEU A 249 -32.69 -3.67 47.54
N THR A 250 -32.83 -4.47 46.48
CA THR A 250 -34.15 -5.02 46.12
C THR A 250 -34.76 -5.84 47.26
N HIS A 251 -33.92 -6.44 48.11
CA HIS A 251 -34.36 -7.14 49.31
C HIS A 251 -34.58 -6.24 50.54
N LEU A 252 -33.94 -5.07 50.63
CA LEU A 252 -33.95 -4.21 51.83
C LEU A 252 -34.95 -3.04 51.81
N GLY A 253 -35.73 -2.86 50.74
CA GLY A 253 -36.75 -1.80 50.64
C GLY A 253 -36.20 -0.42 50.24
N SER A 254 -37.08 0.50 49.85
CA SER A 254 -36.78 1.70 49.04
C SER A 254 -35.94 2.81 49.70
N SER A 255 -35.74 2.80 51.03
CA SER A 255 -35.27 3.98 51.76
C SER A 255 -33.76 4.32 51.64
N ARG A 256 -32.97 3.55 50.88
CA ARG A 256 -31.50 3.75 50.77
C ARG A 256 -30.98 3.90 49.33
N ARG A 257 -31.82 4.24 48.36
CA ARG A 257 -31.45 4.40 46.94
C ARG A 257 -30.38 5.47 46.68
N TRP A 258 -30.25 6.50 47.54
CA TRP A 258 -29.20 7.52 47.41
C TRP A 258 -27.77 6.98 47.67
N VAL A 259 -27.63 5.91 48.46
CA VAL A 259 -26.33 5.24 48.69
C VAL A 259 -25.86 4.54 47.41
N MET A 260 -26.77 3.92 46.66
CA MET A 260 -26.48 3.31 45.36
C MET A 260 -25.93 4.34 44.38
N ALA A 261 -26.60 5.47 44.34
CA ALA A 261 -26.24 6.58 43.50
C ALA A 261 -24.82 7.12 43.82
N GLY A 262 -24.54 7.37 45.10
CA GLY A 262 -23.22 7.82 45.55
C GLY A 262 -22.12 6.81 45.22
N MET A 263 -22.36 5.52 45.47
CA MET A 263 -21.41 4.46 45.16
C MET A 263 -21.21 4.29 43.65
N THR A 264 -22.28 4.35 42.85
CA THR A 264 -22.21 4.28 41.39
C THR A 264 -21.43 5.47 40.83
N GLY A 265 -21.71 6.69 41.32
CA GLY A 265 -20.99 7.90 40.94
C GLY A 265 -19.50 7.83 41.29
N LEU A 266 -19.17 7.38 42.50
CA LEU A 266 -17.79 7.18 42.94
C LEU A 266 -17.06 6.15 42.06
N PHE A 267 -17.69 5.01 41.78
CA PHE A 267 -17.10 3.95 40.97
C PHE A 267 -16.90 4.38 39.50
N VAL A 268 -17.91 5.01 38.88
CA VAL A 268 -17.78 5.58 37.54
C VAL A 268 -16.66 6.63 37.54
N GLY A 269 -16.61 7.49 38.56
CA GLY A 269 -15.54 8.47 38.73
C GLY A 269 -14.15 7.83 38.82
N LEU A 270 -13.99 6.75 39.60
CA LEU A 270 -12.74 6.00 39.73
C LEU A 270 -12.37 5.29 38.42
N ALA A 271 -13.33 4.68 37.73
CA ALA A 271 -13.09 4.00 36.46
C ALA A 271 -12.67 4.99 35.36
N VAL A 272 -13.37 6.12 35.24
CA VAL A 272 -13.00 7.22 34.33
C VAL A 272 -11.63 7.78 34.69
N SER A 273 -11.36 8.02 35.98
CA SER A 273 -10.05 8.50 36.43
C SER A 273 -8.94 7.51 36.12
N ALA A 274 -9.17 6.20 36.29
CA ALA A 274 -8.21 5.16 35.95
C ALA A 274 -7.93 5.12 34.43
N GLU A 275 -8.94 5.30 33.59
CA GLU A 275 -8.75 5.39 32.14
C GLU A 275 -7.97 6.65 31.74
N ILE A 276 -8.29 7.80 32.35
CA ILE A 276 -7.54 9.05 32.15
C ILE A 276 -6.07 8.86 32.55
N LEU A 277 -5.80 8.34 33.74
CA LEU A 277 -4.42 8.08 34.19
C LEU A 277 -3.68 7.13 33.25
N ARG A 278 -4.36 6.10 32.74
CA ARG A 278 -3.79 5.16 31.77
C ARG A 278 -3.49 5.83 30.43
N SER A 279 -4.37 6.73 29.98
CA SER A 279 -4.14 7.51 28.77
C SER A 279 -2.89 8.40 28.94
N PHE A 280 -2.60 8.86 30.16
CA PHE A 280 -1.34 9.53 30.52
C PHE A 280 -0.13 8.60 30.78
N GLY A 281 -0.22 7.30 30.45
CA GLY A 281 0.91 6.38 30.53
C GLY A 281 1.11 5.71 31.90
N HIS A 282 0.09 5.71 32.75
CA HIS A 282 0.10 4.99 34.03
C HIS A 282 -0.70 3.67 33.93
N PRO A 283 -0.11 2.56 33.45
CA PRO A 283 -0.81 1.28 33.41
C PRO A 283 -1.04 0.73 34.84
N PRO A 284 -2.18 0.07 35.11
CA PRO A 284 -2.40 -0.60 36.39
C PRO A 284 -1.43 -1.78 36.57
N ALA A 285 -1.14 -2.14 37.81
CA ALA A 285 -0.36 -3.34 38.13
C ALA A 285 -1.06 -4.61 37.59
N VAL A 286 -0.30 -5.47 36.93
CA VAL A 286 -0.78 -6.76 36.42
C VAL A 286 -0.78 -7.78 37.57
N LEU A 287 -1.95 -8.05 38.13
CA LEU A 287 -2.26 -9.25 38.92
C LEU A 287 -2.08 -10.54 38.08
N PRO A 288 -2.04 -11.74 38.67
CA PRO A 288 -2.11 -12.99 37.93
C PRO A 288 -3.56 -13.36 37.52
N THR A 289 -3.76 -13.81 36.28
CA THR A 289 -5.05 -14.39 35.83
C THR A 289 -5.24 -15.79 36.44
N PRO A 290 -6.32 -16.08 37.18
CA PRO A 290 -6.56 -17.42 37.75
C PRO A 290 -6.74 -18.49 36.66
N GLU A 291 -6.24 -19.71 36.89
CA GLU A 291 -6.20 -20.77 35.87
C GLU A 291 -7.58 -21.20 35.36
N ILE A 292 -8.60 -21.28 36.22
CA ILE A 292 -9.97 -21.70 35.86
C ILE A 292 -10.54 -20.89 34.69
N PHE A 293 -10.10 -19.64 34.57
CA PHE A 293 -10.58 -18.72 33.57
C PHE A 293 -9.89 -18.85 32.22
N ARG A 294 -8.69 -19.45 32.15
CA ARG A 294 -8.03 -19.79 30.88
C ARG A 294 -8.79 -20.87 30.09
N TRP A 295 -9.70 -21.59 30.75
CA TRP A 295 -10.50 -22.66 30.16
C TRP A 295 -11.83 -22.17 29.58
N ILE A 296 -12.26 -20.92 29.83
CA ILE A 296 -13.51 -20.39 29.24
C ILE A 296 -13.22 -20.02 27.78
N PRO A 297 -13.78 -20.76 26.81
CA PRO A 297 -13.41 -20.57 25.43
C PRO A 297 -14.06 -19.29 24.86
N PRO A 298 -13.34 -18.48 24.06
CA PRO A 298 -13.90 -17.25 23.48
C PRO A 298 -15.17 -17.45 22.64
N TYR A 299 -15.42 -18.67 22.11
CA TYR A 299 -16.66 -18.99 21.40
C TYR A 299 -17.91 -19.00 22.30
N VAL A 300 -17.76 -19.21 23.61
CA VAL A 300 -18.88 -19.09 24.56
C VAL A 300 -19.32 -17.63 24.65
N LEU A 301 -18.37 -16.69 24.62
CA LEU A 301 -18.69 -15.26 24.55
C LEU A 301 -19.33 -14.87 23.23
N ALA A 302 -18.81 -15.39 22.11
CA ALA A 302 -19.39 -15.15 20.80
C ALA A 302 -20.83 -15.70 20.72
N GLY A 303 -21.06 -16.90 21.26
CA GLY A 303 -22.39 -17.49 21.39
C GLY A 303 -23.32 -16.64 22.26
N LEU A 304 -22.86 -16.19 23.44
CA LEU A 304 -23.64 -15.31 24.31
C LEU A 304 -23.97 -13.97 23.64
N ALA A 305 -23.02 -13.39 22.90
CA ALA A 305 -23.24 -12.17 22.13
C ALA A 305 -24.30 -12.38 21.04
N VAL A 306 -24.31 -13.52 20.32
CA VAL A 306 -25.31 -13.82 19.30
C VAL A 306 -26.70 -14.08 19.90
N VAL A 307 -26.77 -14.71 21.07
CA VAL A 307 -28.05 -15.04 21.73
C VAL A 307 -28.65 -13.84 22.46
N LEU A 308 -27.84 -12.88 22.90
CA LEU A 308 -28.25 -11.69 23.65
C LEU A 308 -29.48 -10.96 23.09
N PRO A 309 -29.55 -10.66 21.77
CA PRO A 309 -30.66 -9.94 21.18
C PRO A 309 -31.98 -10.71 21.22
N LEU A 310 -31.93 -12.06 21.28
CA LEU A 310 -33.13 -12.89 21.38
C LEU A 310 -33.92 -12.63 22.66
N PHE A 311 -33.23 -12.27 23.75
CA PHE A 311 -33.87 -11.87 25.01
C PHE A 311 -34.44 -10.44 24.98
N GLY A 312 -33.96 -9.61 24.05
CA GLY A 312 -34.49 -8.28 23.79
C GLY A 312 -35.78 -8.27 22.95
N LEU A 313 -36.09 -9.38 22.25
CA LEU A 313 -37.21 -9.47 21.32
C LEU A 313 -38.53 -9.03 21.99
N GLY A 314 -39.21 -8.12 21.32
CA GLY A 314 -40.46 -7.48 21.73
C GLY A 314 -40.98 -6.63 20.58
N THR A 315 -42.23 -6.21 20.63
CA THR A 315 -42.90 -5.49 19.52
C THR A 315 -42.54 -4.00 19.42
N GLY A 316 -41.63 -3.50 20.26
CA GLY A 316 -41.20 -2.10 20.26
C GLY A 316 -40.40 -1.73 19.01
N ARG A 317 -40.64 -0.53 18.46
CA ARG A 317 -39.92 -0.01 17.28
C ARG A 317 -38.41 0.10 17.53
N ASP A 318 -38.02 0.41 18.76
CA ASP A 318 -36.62 0.54 19.16
C ASP A 318 -35.90 -0.81 19.26
N VAL A 319 -36.61 -1.88 19.64
CA VAL A 319 -36.05 -3.24 19.74
C VAL A 319 -35.48 -3.71 18.41
N ALA A 320 -36.20 -3.46 17.31
CA ALA A 320 -35.78 -3.81 15.95
C ALA A 320 -34.37 -3.28 15.63
N LEU A 321 -34.20 -1.97 15.80
CA LEU A 321 -32.96 -1.29 15.47
C LEU A 321 -31.82 -1.64 16.44
N ARG A 322 -32.12 -1.86 17.72
CA ARG A 322 -31.14 -2.33 18.73
C ARG A 322 -30.58 -3.70 18.35
N VAL A 323 -31.46 -4.66 18.05
CA VAL A 323 -31.09 -6.02 17.63
C VAL A 323 -30.28 -5.97 16.34
N GLN A 324 -30.75 -5.21 15.35
CA GLN A 324 -30.08 -5.08 14.06
C GLN A 324 -28.67 -4.47 14.20
N SER A 325 -28.54 -3.36 14.93
CA SER A 325 -27.26 -2.70 15.17
C SER A 325 -26.28 -3.62 15.90
N TRP A 326 -26.75 -4.40 16.88
CA TRP A 326 -25.92 -5.36 17.59
C TRP A 326 -25.40 -6.47 16.68
N VAL A 327 -26.28 -7.09 15.89
CA VAL A 327 -25.85 -8.14 14.94
C VAL A 327 -24.82 -7.59 13.96
N TYR A 328 -24.96 -6.36 13.50
CA TYR A 328 -23.92 -5.74 12.67
C TYR A 328 -22.58 -5.57 13.38
N CYS A 329 -22.56 -5.11 14.63
CA CYS A 329 -21.33 -5.08 15.42
C CYS A 329 -20.74 -6.49 15.62
N CYS A 330 -21.58 -7.50 15.84
CA CYS A 330 -21.14 -8.90 15.94
C CYS A 330 -20.56 -9.42 14.63
N LEU A 331 -21.11 -9.05 13.47
CA LEU A 331 -20.55 -9.45 12.17
C LEU A 331 -19.15 -8.87 11.94
N VAL A 332 -18.91 -7.62 12.37
CA VAL A 332 -17.56 -7.02 12.33
C VAL A 332 -16.58 -7.86 13.16
N VAL A 333 -16.95 -8.18 14.39
CA VAL A 333 -16.10 -9.00 15.29
C VAL A 333 -15.91 -10.41 14.74
N LEU A 334 -16.99 -11.06 14.30
CA LEU A 334 -16.97 -12.42 13.75
C LEU A 334 -16.05 -12.48 12.54
N PHE A 335 -16.19 -11.53 11.60
CA PHE A 335 -15.33 -11.46 10.43
C PHE A 335 -13.87 -11.29 10.85
N ALA A 336 -13.56 -10.32 11.72
CA ALA A 336 -12.18 -10.10 12.18
C ALA A 336 -11.58 -11.32 12.88
N VAL A 337 -12.36 -12.07 13.65
CA VAL A 337 -11.88 -13.32 14.26
C VAL A 337 -11.68 -14.39 13.20
N TYR A 338 -12.65 -14.54 12.29
CA TYR A 338 -12.63 -15.52 11.21
C TYR A 338 -11.47 -15.30 10.23
N SER A 339 -11.17 -14.05 9.89
CA SER A 339 -10.06 -13.65 9.02
C SER A 339 -8.72 -13.53 9.74
N GLU A 340 -8.63 -13.95 11.01
CA GLU A 340 -7.44 -13.82 11.87
C GLU A 340 -6.92 -12.37 12.07
N GLY A 341 -7.81 -11.40 11.96
CA GLY A 341 -7.57 -9.98 12.21
C GLY A 341 -8.10 -9.10 11.07
N ASP A 342 -7.90 -7.80 11.21
CA ASP A 342 -7.89 -6.90 10.06
C ASP A 342 -6.49 -6.93 9.45
N TRP A 343 -6.43 -6.96 8.14
CA TRP A 343 -5.18 -6.96 7.39
C TRP A 343 -4.56 -5.55 7.30
N MET A 344 -5.29 -4.49 7.68
CA MET A 344 -4.80 -3.11 7.73
C MET A 344 -4.53 -2.65 9.17
N LYS A 345 -3.44 -1.88 9.36
CA LYS A 345 -3.13 -1.21 10.63
C LYS A 345 -4.29 -0.34 11.09
N GLY A 346 -4.31 0.00 12.37
CA GLY A 346 -5.26 0.99 12.91
C GLY A 346 -6.72 0.54 12.99
N PHE A 347 -7.01 -0.76 12.88
CA PHE A 347 -8.36 -1.33 13.03
C PHE A 347 -9.40 -0.81 12.02
N ARG A 348 -8.98 -0.60 10.76
CA ARG A 348 -9.83 -0.09 9.66
C ARG A 348 -11.16 -0.81 9.51
N TRP A 349 -11.16 -2.13 9.63
CA TRP A 349 -12.35 -2.96 9.57
C TRP A 349 -13.32 -2.67 10.73
N TYR A 350 -12.82 -2.36 11.92
CA TYR A 350 -13.66 -1.98 13.05
C TYR A 350 -14.27 -0.59 12.94
N ALA A 351 -13.74 0.27 12.06
CA ALA A 351 -14.39 1.54 11.73
C ALA A 351 -15.82 1.32 11.22
N LEU A 352 -16.10 0.16 10.61
CA LEU A 352 -17.42 -0.21 10.12
C LEU A 352 -18.43 -0.48 11.26
N ALA A 353 -17.95 -0.88 12.45
CA ALA A 353 -18.80 -1.04 13.64
C ALA A 353 -19.23 0.30 14.24
N THR A 354 -18.59 1.42 13.89
CA THR A 354 -18.83 2.71 14.54
C THR A 354 -20.24 3.24 14.30
N VAL A 355 -20.80 3.04 13.10
CA VAL A 355 -22.17 3.46 12.74
C VAL A 355 -23.20 2.72 13.61
N PRO A 356 -23.34 1.38 13.56
CA PRO A 356 -24.28 0.67 14.43
C PRO A 356 -23.93 0.78 15.92
N GLY A 357 -22.64 0.82 16.27
CA GLY A 357 -22.17 1.01 17.64
C GLY A 357 -22.58 2.35 18.25
N SER A 358 -22.61 3.42 17.46
CA SER A 358 -23.07 4.74 17.89
C SER A 358 -24.58 4.77 18.22
N LEU A 359 -25.39 4.01 17.46
CA LEU A 359 -26.82 3.86 17.73
C LEU A 359 -27.03 3.09 19.04
N LEU A 360 -26.30 1.98 19.23
CA LEU A 360 -26.33 1.21 20.48
C LEU A 360 -25.88 2.04 21.68
N PHE A 361 -24.84 2.85 21.51
CA PHE A 361 -24.38 3.77 22.55
C PHE A 361 -25.49 4.73 22.97
N ALA A 362 -26.16 5.38 22.01
CA ALA A 362 -27.23 6.32 22.31
C ALA A 362 -28.43 5.63 23.02
N PHE A 363 -28.79 4.42 22.60
CA PHE A 363 -29.84 3.64 23.26
C PHE A 363 -29.46 3.23 24.68
N GLY A 364 -28.23 2.78 24.88
CA GLY A 364 -27.71 2.41 26.19
C GLY A 364 -27.62 3.59 27.13
N ALA A 365 -27.10 4.72 26.64
CA ALA A 365 -27.02 5.96 27.41
C ALA A 365 -28.41 6.47 27.79
N HIS A 366 -29.39 6.39 26.88
CA HIS A 366 -30.78 6.71 27.20
C HIS A 366 -31.31 5.85 28.35
N ASP A 367 -31.17 4.53 28.22
CA ASP A 367 -31.72 3.58 29.17
C ASP A 367 -31.02 3.67 30.53
N LEU A 368 -29.73 3.98 30.53
CA LEU A 368 -28.95 4.31 31.72
C LEU A 368 -29.45 5.59 32.38
N VAL A 369 -29.65 6.67 31.63
CA VAL A 369 -30.18 7.94 32.15
C VAL A 369 -31.59 7.74 32.73
N ARG A 370 -32.50 7.04 32.03
CA ARG A 370 -33.83 6.75 32.57
C ARG A 370 -33.75 5.96 33.86
N TRP A 371 -32.90 4.94 33.89
CA TRP A 371 -32.69 4.13 35.09
C TRP A 371 -32.14 4.98 36.25
N LEU A 372 -31.14 5.83 36.00
CA LEU A 372 -30.62 6.76 37.01
C LEU A 372 -31.75 7.66 37.53
N LEU A 373 -32.50 8.33 36.65
CA LEU A 373 -33.61 9.20 37.06
C LEU A 373 -34.65 8.46 37.93
N GLN A 374 -34.94 7.19 37.61
CA GLN A 374 -35.81 6.33 38.42
C GLN A 374 -35.20 5.99 39.80
N VAL A 375 -33.92 5.64 39.84
CA VAL A 375 -33.20 5.31 41.08
C VAL A 375 -33.08 6.52 42.01
N PHE A 376 -32.84 7.70 41.44
CA PHE A 376 -32.75 8.96 42.17
C PHE A 376 -34.10 9.57 42.54
N GLU A 377 -35.22 8.92 42.17
CA GLU A 377 -36.58 9.44 42.36
C GLU A 377 -36.75 10.88 41.84
N LEU A 378 -35.93 11.25 40.85
CA LEU A 378 -36.05 12.55 40.22
C LEU A 378 -37.37 12.60 39.44
N PRO A 379 -38.04 13.76 39.36
CA PRO A 379 -39.34 13.89 38.70
C PRO A 379 -39.30 13.33 37.28
N SER A 380 -39.78 12.11 37.11
CA SER A 380 -39.76 11.35 35.85
C SER A 380 -41.10 11.39 35.12
N GLY A 381 -42.15 11.91 35.79
CA GLY A 381 -43.53 11.94 35.29
C GLY A 381 -43.82 13.00 34.22
N ASP A 382 -42.97 14.01 34.07
CA ASP A 382 -43.06 14.99 32.98
C ASP A 382 -41.76 14.90 32.17
N GLU A 383 -41.81 14.27 31.00
CA GLU A 383 -40.63 14.06 30.12
C GLU A 383 -39.88 15.36 29.80
N ARG A 384 -40.52 16.52 30.01
CA ARG A 384 -39.95 17.87 29.87
C ARG A 384 -39.11 18.35 31.08
N ARG A 385 -39.29 17.79 32.28
CA ARG A 385 -38.56 18.21 33.49
C ARG A 385 -37.30 17.36 33.76
N GLY A 386 -37.29 16.09 33.36
CA GLY A 386 -36.09 15.23 33.44
C GLY A 386 -35.04 15.51 32.36
N THR A 387 -35.38 16.37 31.39
CA THR A 387 -34.58 16.65 30.19
C THR A 387 -33.20 17.28 30.49
N PRO A 388 -33.07 18.31 31.35
CA PRO A 388 -31.77 18.96 31.58
C PRO A 388 -30.75 18.03 32.23
N VAL A 389 -31.19 17.21 33.20
CA VAL A 389 -30.33 16.21 33.86
C VAL A 389 -29.90 15.15 32.85
N GLY A 390 -30.82 14.69 32.00
CA GLY A 390 -30.49 13.78 30.91
C GLY A 390 -29.46 14.37 29.94
N TRP A 391 -29.59 15.64 29.56
CA TRP A 391 -28.62 16.36 28.74
C TRP A 391 -27.24 16.45 29.39
N VAL A 392 -27.18 16.82 30.67
CA VAL A 392 -25.91 16.94 31.39
C VAL A 392 -25.21 15.58 31.47
N LEU A 393 -25.92 14.52 31.86
CA LEU A 393 -25.34 13.17 31.93
C LEU A 393 -24.90 12.67 30.54
N SER A 394 -25.71 12.93 29.52
CA SER A 394 -25.40 12.61 28.12
C SER A 394 -24.15 13.35 27.63
N ALA A 395 -24.05 14.64 27.94
CA ALA A 395 -22.90 15.47 27.61
C ALA A 395 -21.64 14.99 28.36
N VAL A 396 -21.75 14.65 29.65
CA VAL A 396 -20.63 14.09 30.43
C VAL A 396 -20.16 12.77 29.83
N LEU A 397 -21.08 11.88 29.46
CA LEU A 397 -20.74 10.60 28.82
C LEU A 397 -20.00 10.79 27.49
N VAL A 398 -20.38 11.79 26.68
CA VAL A 398 -19.69 12.11 25.42
C VAL A 398 -18.37 12.85 25.64
N LEU A 399 -18.33 13.81 26.56
CA LEU A 399 -17.12 14.59 26.86
C LEU A 399 -16.03 13.75 27.52
N ALA A 400 -16.39 12.73 28.30
CA ALA A 400 -15.44 11.76 28.84
C ALA A 400 -14.69 10.98 27.74
N LEU A 401 -15.23 10.93 26.51
CA LEU A 401 -14.64 10.22 25.37
C LEU A 401 -13.58 11.06 24.64
N VAL A 402 -13.79 12.38 24.65
CA VAL A 402 -13.01 13.32 23.82
C VAL A 402 -11.52 13.22 24.16
N PRO A 403 -11.06 13.25 25.43
CA PRO A 403 -9.63 13.17 25.73
C PRO A 403 -8.97 11.90 25.19
N VAL A 404 -9.62 10.74 25.31
CA VAL A 404 -9.04 9.45 24.89
C VAL A 404 -8.94 9.37 23.37
N HIS A 405 -10.00 9.77 22.65
CA HIS A 405 -9.98 9.76 21.19
C HIS A 405 -9.07 10.86 20.61
N VAL A 406 -9.06 12.06 21.19
CA VAL A 406 -8.15 13.15 20.79
C VAL A 406 -6.71 12.73 21.02
N GLN A 407 -6.38 12.16 22.18
CA GLN A 407 -5.03 11.69 22.43
C GLN A 407 -4.63 10.55 21.47
N GLY A 408 -5.55 9.62 21.17
CA GLY A 408 -5.33 8.60 20.15
C GLY A 408 -5.05 9.20 18.78
N LEU A 409 -5.82 10.23 18.38
CA LEU A 409 -5.63 10.94 17.13
C LEU A 409 -4.29 11.67 17.09
N LEU A 410 -3.91 12.37 18.17
CA LEU A 410 -2.62 13.06 18.29
C LEU A 410 -1.45 12.08 18.22
N ARG A 411 -1.57 10.88 18.82
CA ARG A 411 -0.54 9.84 18.70
C ARG A 411 -0.40 9.33 17.27
N ILE A 412 -1.51 9.12 16.57
CA ILE A 412 -1.48 8.68 15.16
C ILE A 412 -0.92 9.80 14.28
N ALA A 413 -1.31 11.05 14.51
CA ALA A 413 -0.75 12.20 13.81
C ALA A 413 0.77 12.36 14.05
N ALA A 414 1.24 12.03 15.26
CA ALA A 414 2.67 12.04 15.60
C ALA A 414 3.44 10.83 15.05
N ALA A 415 2.77 9.70 14.81
CA ALA A 415 3.33 8.48 14.25
C ALA A 415 2.91 8.33 12.78
N SER A 416 3.03 9.40 11.99
CA SER A 416 2.59 9.42 10.60
C SER A 416 3.23 8.28 9.81
N ASP A 417 2.38 7.48 9.15
CA ASP A 417 2.84 6.52 8.13
C ASP A 417 3.52 7.27 6.97
N ALA A 418 4.12 6.51 6.04
CA ALA A 418 4.76 7.05 4.84
C ALA A 418 3.81 8.00 4.10
N SER A 419 4.20 9.28 4.00
CA SER A 419 3.41 10.25 3.25
C SER A 419 3.58 10.00 1.75
N PRO A 420 2.62 10.40 0.90
CA PRO A 420 2.82 10.36 -0.55
C PRO A 420 4.11 11.07 -0.98
N TRP A 421 4.48 12.17 -0.32
CA TRP A 421 5.73 12.90 -0.59
C TRP A 421 7.01 12.12 -0.26
N SER A 422 6.98 11.28 0.79
CA SER A 422 8.08 10.34 1.04
C SER A 422 8.26 9.36 -0.12
N VAL A 423 7.16 8.96 -0.76
CA VAL A 423 7.19 8.09 -1.95
C VAL A 423 7.71 8.84 -3.17
N LEU A 424 7.34 10.11 -3.35
CA LEU A 424 7.92 10.96 -4.40
C LEU A 424 9.45 11.05 -4.27
N ALA A 425 9.97 11.24 -3.05
CA ALA A 425 11.42 11.24 -2.81
C ALA A 425 12.08 9.91 -3.22
N ARG A 426 11.40 8.77 -3.02
CA ARG A 426 11.88 7.47 -3.53
C ARG A 426 11.88 7.41 -5.06
N VAL A 427 10.82 7.89 -5.72
CA VAL A 427 10.76 7.98 -7.19
C VAL A 427 11.90 8.84 -7.73
N GLU A 428 12.14 10.00 -7.13
CA GLU A 428 13.24 10.91 -7.48
C GLU A 428 14.61 10.26 -7.25
N ASN A 429 14.76 9.50 -6.16
CA ASN A 429 15.96 8.72 -5.91
C ASN A 429 16.19 7.67 -7.00
N VAL A 430 15.18 6.89 -7.38
CA VAL A 430 15.29 5.91 -8.47
C VAL A 430 15.69 6.57 -9.79
N ARG A 431 15.05 7.69 -10.15
CA ARG A 431 15.44 8.49 -11.34
C ARG A 431 16.88 8.97 -11.25
N SER A 432 17.30 9.45 -10.08
CA SER A 432 18.67 9.89 -9.84
C SER A 432 19.68 8.75 -10.03
N LEU A 433 19.38 7.56 -9.51
CA LEU A 433 20.22 6.37 -9.69
C LEU A 433 20.27 5.94 -11.17
N ALA A 434 19.13 5.88 -11.85
CA ALA A 434 19.03 5.52 -13.26
C ALA A 434 19.81 6.50 -14.14
N ARG A 435 19.65 7.81 -13.92
CA ARG A 435 20.41 8.85 -14.62
C ARG A 435 21.91 8.72 -14.38
N ARG A 436 22.34 8.58 -13.13
CA ARG A 436 23.78 8.40 -12.81
C ARG A 436 24.38 7.16 -13.46
N ALA A 437 23.61 6.09 -13.60
CA ALA A 437 24.03 4.87 -14.26
C ALA A 437 23.77 4.86 -15.78
N HIS A 438 23.18 5.93 -16.32
CA HIS A 438 22.69 6.08 -17.69
C HIS A 438 21.91 4.86 -18.17
N VAL A 439 20.87 4.52 -17.42
CA VAL A 439 19.92 3.47 -17.77
C VAL A 439 18.80 4.07 -18.60
N ASP A 440 18.81 3.77 -19.89
CA ASP A 440 17.80 4.25 -20.85
C ASP A 440 16.65 3.26 -21.07
N GLU A 441 16.75 2.05 -20.51
CA GLU A 441 15.65 1.10 -20.55
C GLU A 441 14.53 1.48 -19.55
N PRO A 442 13.26 1.10 -19.83
CA PRO A 442 12.17 1.28 -18.87
C PRO A 442 12.53 0.70 -17.51
N LEU A 443 12.32 1.50 -16.47
CA LEU A 443 12.72 1.12 -15.14
C LEU A 443 11.71 0.13 -14.55
N VAL A 444 12.23 -1.03 -14.21
CA VAL A 444 11.50 -2.06 -13.45
C VAL A 444 11.93 -1.93 -11.99
N VAL A 445 10.99 -1.71 -11.07
CA VAL A 445 11.25 -1.36 -9.67
C VAL A 445 10.47 -2.25 -8.72
N VAL A 446 11.12 -2.75 -7.67
CA VAL A 446 10.47 -3.52 -6.59
C VAL A 446 10.30 -2.63 -5.37
N ASP A 447 9.06 -2.38 -4.93
CA ASP A 447 8.71 -1.62 -3.71
C ASP A 447 7.35 -2.12 -3.13
N VAL A 448 6.88 -1.53 -2.04
CA VAL A 448 5.65 -1.85 -1.29
C VAL A 448 4.58 -0.76 -1.36
N ASP A 449 4.92 0.45 -1.82
CA ASP A 449 4.04 1.64 -1.84
C ASP A 449 3.68 2.13 -3.27
N MET A 450 3.41 1.19 -4.15
CA MET A 450 3.08 1.36 -5.58
C MET A 450 2.06 2.45 -5.95
N GLY A 451 1.01 2.69 -5.15
CA GLY A 451 -0.08 3.61 -5.53
C GLY A 451 0.41 5.04 -5.74
N ALA A 452 1.38 5.46 -4.92
CA ALA A 452 2.02 6.76 -5.04
C ALA A 452 3.14 6.75 -6.11
N HIS A 453 3.88 5.65 -6.27
CA HIS A 453 4.84 5.50 -7.37
C HIS A 453 4.18 5.71 -8.75
N LEU A 454 3.06 5.03 -9.00
CA LEU A 454 2.34 5.08 -10.29
C LEU A 454 1.73 6.46 -10.60
N LEU A 455 1.67 7.38 -9.63
CA LEU A 455 1.22 8.74 -9.86
C LEU A 455 2.32 9.63 -10.44
N TRP A 456 3.58 9.39 -10.05
CA TRP A 456 4.73 10.24 -10.41
C TRP A 456 5.74 9.58 -11.32
N SER A 457 5.55 8.30 -11.64
CA SER A 457 6.43 7.52 -12.51
C SER A 457 5.64 6.65 -13.47
N ASP A 458 6.34 6.25 -14.51
CA ASP A 458 5.98 5.29 -15.55
C ASP A 458 6.68 3.94 -15.35
N PHE A 459 7.23 3.70 -14.15
CA PHE A 459 7.97 2.49 -13.83
C PHE A 459 7.08 1.25 -13.93
N GLU A 460 7.66 0.15 -14.38
CA GLU A 460 7.06 -1.16 -14.18
C GLU A 460 7.27 -1.57 -12.71
N MET A 461 6.21 -1.49 -11.92
CA MET A 461 6.27 -1.75 -10.49
C MET A 461 5.99 -3.23 -10.16
N LEU A 462 6.92 -3.86 -9.47
CA LEU A 462 6.73 -5.13 -8.76
C LEU A 462 6.32 -4.83 -7.32
N ASP A 463 5.03 -4.97 -7.05
CA ASP A 463 4.46 -4.68 -5.73
C ASP A 463 4.69 -5.86 -4.77
N LEU A 464 5.64 -5.71 -3.85
CA LEU A 464 5.97 -6.71 -2.84
C LEU A 464 4.81 -7.03 -1.88
N ALA A 465 3.85 -6.11 -1.73
CA ALA A 465 2.64 -6.34 -0.96
C ALA A 465 1.58 -7.10 -1.78
N GLY A 466 1.78 -7.25 -3.09
CA GLY A 466 0.92 -8.00 -4.01
C GLY A 466 -0.44 -7.36 -4.26
N LEU A 467 -0.67 -6.10 -3.89
CA LEU A 467 -2.00 -5.48 -4.03
C LEU A 467 -2.34 -5.21 -5.50
N VAL A 468 -1.37 -4.80 -6.32
CA VAL A 468 -1.55 -4.61 -7.79
C VAL A 468 -0.76 -5.60 -8.64
N ASP A 469 0.21 -6.30 -8.06
CA ASP A 469 0.97 -7.37 -8.72
C ASP A 469 0.30 -8.73 -8.46
N VAL A 470 -0.32 -9.31 -9.50
CA VAL A 470 -1.06 -10.57 -9.42
C VAL A 470 -0.13 -11.75 -9.08
N PRO A 471 1.03 -11.95 -9.73
CA PRO A 471 1.99 -12.98 -9.33
C PRO A 471 2.34 -12.95 -7.83
N PHE A 472 2.69 -11.78 -7.27
CA PHE A 472 2.96 -11.66 -5.83
C PHE A 472 1.72 -11.92 -4.97
N ALA A 473 0.54 -11.48 -5.42
CA ALA A 473 -0.70 -11.74 -4.69
C ALA A 473 -1.02 -13.23 -4.57
N HIS A 474 -0.68 -14.02 -5.60
CA HIS A 474 -1.05 -15.43 -5.73
C HIS A 474 0.01 -16.41 -5.24
N HIS A 475 1.28 -16.01 -5.26
CA HIS A 475 2.39 -16.89 -4.88
C HIS A 475 3.13 -16.41 -3.63
N HIS A 476 2.83 -15.20 -3.17
CA HIS A 476 3.51 -14.52 -2.08
C HIS A 476 5.02 -14.57 -2.25
N TRP A 477 5.76 -14.95 -1.21
CA TRP A 477 7.22 -14.95 -1.21
C TRP A 477 7.77 -16.38 -1.21
N GLN A 478 7.10 -17.30 -1.92
CA GLN A 478 7.62 -18.65 -2.11
C GLN A 478 8.97 -18.58 -2.84
N LYS A 479 10.00 -19.25 -2.30
CA LYS A 479 11.38 -19.13 -2.78
C LYS A 479 11.53 -19.45 -4.28
N PRO A 480 10.94 -20.53 -4.85
CA PRO A 480 11.05 -20.78 -6.29
C PRO A 480 10.42 -19.67 -7.14
N PHE A 481 9.27 -19.15 -6.70
CA PHE A 481 8.59 -18.05 -7.36
C PHE A 481 9.43 -16.76 -7.36
N VAL A 482 9.92 -16.31 -6.20
CA VAL A 482 10.74 -15.09 -6.11
C VAL A 482 12.03 -15.24 -6.92
N GLU A 483 12.63 -16.43 -6.92
CA GLU A 483 13.83 -16.71 -7.69
C GLU A 483 13.63 -16.51 -9.19
N GLU A 484 12.53 -17.03 -9.73
CA GLU A 484 12.18 -16.87 -11.13
C GLU A 484 11.67 -15.45 -11.43
N TYR A 485 10.58 -15.04 -10.80
CA TYR A 485 9.84 -13.85 -11.19
C TYR A 485 10.68 -12.59 -10.99
N VAL A 486 11.33 -12.44 -9.83
CA VAL A 486 12.12 -11.24 -9.54
C VAL A 486 13.49 -11.29 -10.22
N PHE A 487 14.25 -12.39 -10.07
CA PHE A 487 15.67 -12.40 -10.46
C PHE A 487 15.96 -12.96 -11.86
N GLN A 488 15.04 -13.69 -12.47
CA GLN A 488 15.25 -14.26 -13.81
C GLN A 488 14.40 -13.55 -14.87
N GLU A 489 13.11 -13.37 -14.58
CA GLU A 489 12.14 -12.77 -15.50
C GLU A 489 12.21 -11.25 -15.50
N LYS A 490 11.95 -10.61 -14.36
CA LYS A 490 11.80 -9.15 -14.29
C LYS A 490 13.12 -8.40 -14.17
N ARG A 491 14.09 -8.96 -13.44
CA ARG A 491 15.45 -8.41 -13.25
C ARG A 491 15.42 -6.90 -13.00
N PRO A 492 14.71 -6.44 -11.95
CA PRO A 492 14.46 -5.03 -11.68
C PRO A 492 15.76 -4.22 -11.65
N PHE A 493 15.71 -2.99 -12.15
CA PHE A 493 16.80 -2.02 -12.04
C PHE A 493 17.10 -1.75 -10.57
N GLU A 494 16.06 -1.49 -9.78
CA GLU A 494 16.16 -1.23 -8.34
C GLU A 494 15.25 -2.17 -7.56
N ILE A 495 15.80 -2.72 -6.47
CA ILE A 495 15.03 -3.40 -5.43
C ILE A 495 15.12 -2.55 -4.17
N HIS A 496 13.98 -2.05 -3.72
CA HIS A 496 13.86 -1.37 -2.45
C HIS A 496 13.20 -2.29 -1.42
N VAL A 497 13.98 -2.74 -0.44
CA VAL A 497 13.51 -3.69 0.57
C VAL A 497 14.28 -3.53 1.89
N HIS A 498 13.56 -3.22 2.98
CA HIS A 498 14.13 -3.07 4.32
C HIS A 498 13.17 -3.57 5.42
N ASP A 499 13.65 -3.59 6.66
CA ASP A 499 12.90 -3.91 7.89
C ASP A 499 11.99 -5.15 7.80
N PHE A 500 10.69 -4.94 8.04
CA PHE A 500 9.67 -5.97 8.06
C PHE A 500 9.56 -6.66 6.69
N TRP A 501 9.67 -5.90 5.61
CA TRP A 501 9.56 -6.43 4.26
C TRP A 501 10.77 -7.29 3.90
N ALA A 502 11.99 -6.87 4.22
CA ALA A 502 13.19 -7.71 4.03
C ALA A 502 13.08 -9.05 4.77
N THR A 503 12.55 -9.04 5.99
CA THR A 503 12.34 -10.26 6.80
C THR A 503 11.23 -11.15 6.23
N ARG A 504 10.12 -10.53 5.81
CA ARG A 504 8.91 -11.22 5.37
C ARG A 504 9.05 -11.81 3.96
N THR A 505 9.61 -11.04 3.02
CA THR A 505 9.81 -11.49 1.63
C THR A 505 11.02 -12.40 1.50
N ARG A 506 11.97 -12.31 2.45
CA ARG A 506 13.24 -13.05 2.43
C ARG A 506 14.08 -12.80 1.17
N ILE A 507 13.80 -11.75 0.40
CA ILE A 507 14.55 -11.37 -0.80
C ILE A 507 16.06 -11.32 -0.54
N PRO A 508 16.57 -10.70 0.56
CA PRO A 508 18.01 -10.70 0.85
C PRO A 508 18.64 -12.07 1.15
N SER A 509 17.82 -13.10 1.38
CA SER A 509 18.29 -14.47 1.59
C SER A 509 18.53 -15.24 0.28
N HIS A 510 18.10 -14.71 -0.86
CA HIS A 510 18.33 -15.33 -2.15
C HIS A 510 19.79 -15.19 -2.60
N PRO A 511 20.41 -16.27 -3.13
CA PRO A 511 21.76 -16.18 -3.70
C PRO A 511 21.84 -15.16 -4.85
N SER A 512 20.81 -15.11 -5.71
CA SER A 512 20.75 -14.18 -6.85
C SER A 512 20.71 -12.72 -6.42
N PHE A 513 20.01 -12.39 -5.32
CA PHE A 513 20.07 -11.04 -4.74
C PHE A 513 21.50 -10.60 -4.42
N ARG A 514 22.25 -11.41 -3.66
CA ARG A 514 23.65 -11.10 -3.28
C ARG A 514 24.60 -11.12 -4.48
N ARG A 515 24.27 -11.89 -5.51
CA ARG A 515 25.08 -12.02 -6.71
C ARG A 515 24.88 -10.84 -7.66
N ASP A 516 23.64 -10.40 -7.82
CA ASP A 516 23.22 -9.57 -8.94
C ASP A 516 22.80 -8.17 -8.52
N TYR A 517 22.80 -7.84 -7.22
CA TYR A 517 22.44 -6.52 -6.71
C TYR A 517 23.50 -5.96 -5.77
N VAL A 518 23.63 -4.63 -5.78
CA VAL A 518 24.55 -3.89 -4.91
C VAL A 518 23.80 -2.82 -4.15
N THR A 519 24.12 -2.65 -2.87
CA THR A 519 23.52 -1.64 -2.01
C THR A 519 23.91 -0.24 -2.49
N VAL A 520 22.98 0.70 -2.50
CA VAL A 520 23.28 2.12 -2.73
C VAL A 520 23.19 2.91 -1.42
N PRO A 521 23.85 4.07 -1.31
CA PRO A 521 23.80 4.89 -0.10
C PRO A 521 22.37 5.29 0.30
N PRO A 522 22.09 5.46 1.60
CA PRO A 522 20.81 6.01 2.07
C PRO A 522 20.54 7.39 1.48
N PHE A 523 19.26 7.72 1.29
CA PHE A 523 18.82 9.03 0.79
C PHE A 523 17.81 9.68 1.75
N PRO A 524 17.73 11.02 1.80
CA PRO A 524 16.77 11.70 2.67
C PRO A 524 15.33 11.51 2.15
N SER A 525 14.41 11.23 3.06
CA SER A 525 12.97 11.16 2.79
C SER A 525 12.20 11.76 3.97
N GLY A 526 11.93 13.06 3.88
CA GLY A 526 11.42 13.84 5.02
C GLY A 526 12.50 14.00 6.09
N GLU A 527 12.17 13.70 7.34
CA GLU A 527 13.10 13.80 8.48
C GLU A 527 13.99 12.56 8.67
N ASN A 528 13.72 11.48 7.93
CA ASN A 528 14.44 10.20 8.07
C ASN A 528 15.34 9.92 6.85
N LEU A 529 16.41 9.15 7.08
CA LEU A 529 17.18 8.54 5.99
C LEU A 529 16.53 7.21 5.59
N HIS A 530 16.18 7.09 4.32
CA HIS A 530 15.66 5.87 3.73
C HIS A 530 16.81 4.92 3.38
N VAL A 531 16.70 3.66 3.79
CA VAL A 531 17.73 2.63 3.60
C VAL A 531 17.17 1.44 2.81
N GLY A 532 18.06 0.57 2.33
CA GLY A 532 17.66 -0.70 1.70
C GLY A 532 17.30 -0.60 0.22
N SER A 533 17.88 0.37 -0.49
CA SER A 533 17.88 0.40 -1.95
C SER A 533 19.05 -0.39 -2.50
N TYR A 534 18.80 -1.17 -3.54
CA TYR A 534 19.78 -2.00 -4.20
C TYR A 534 19.63 -1.90 -5.71
N VAL A 535 20.73 -1.64 -6.43
CA VAL A 535 20.71 -1.56 -7.90
C VAL A 535 21.30 -2.80 -8.54
N ARG A 536 20.82 -3.13 -9.74
CA ARG A 536 21.29 -4.27 -10.51
C ARG A 536 22.79 -4.12 -10.84
N ARG A 537 23.58 -5.12 -10.49
CA ARG A 537 25.05 -5.11 -10.56
C ARG A 537 25.55 -5.05 -11.99
N ASP A 538 24.87 -5.68 -12.93
CA ASP A 538 25.27 -5.76 -14.34
C ASP A 538 25.15 -4.42 -15.10
N VAL A 539 24.37 -3.47 -14.57
CA VAL A 539 24.32 -2.08 -15.05
C VAL A 539 25.66 -1.39 -14.83
N LEU A 540 26.35 -1.73 -13.73
CA LEU A 540 27.62 -1.15 -13.31
C LEU A 540 28.82 -2.00 -13.77
N PHE A 541 28.69 -3.32 -13.71
CA PHE A 541 29.78 -4.28 -13.90
C PHE A 541 29.51 -5.21 -15.08
N GLN A 542 30.36 -5.16 -16.08
CA GLN A 542 30.31 -6.04 -17.24
C GLN A 542 31.42 -7.09 -17.21
N ARG A 543 31.27 -8.15 -18.01
CA ARG A 543 32.32 -9.18 -18.15
C ARG A 543 33.56 -8.67 -18.91
N ARG A 544 33.40 -7.63 -19.71
CA ARG A 544 34.44 -7.02 -20.54
C ARG A 544 34.10 -5.55 -20.77
N TRP A 545 35.13 -4.76 -21.09
CA TRP A 545 34.95 -3.43 -21.64
C TRP A 545 34.22 -3.54 -23.00
N PRO A 546 33.10 -2.83 -23.21
CA PRO A 546 32.30 -2.95 -24.43
C PRO A 546 32.95 -2.26 -25.65
N HIS A 547 33.87 -1.32 -25.42
CA HIS A 547 34.47 -0.52 -26.49
C HIS A 547 35.82 -1.08 -26.96
N PRO A 548 36.20 -0.81 -28.22
CA PRO A 548 37.54 -1.14 -28.70
C PRO A 548 38.59 -0.30 -27.94
N GLY A 549 39.76 -0.88 -27.72
CA GLY A 549 40.86 -0.15 -27.11
C GLY A 549 41.79 -1.05 -26.30
N PRO A 550 43.06 -0.68 -26.18
CA PRO A 550 44.00 -1.49 -25.43
C PRO A 550 43.87 -1.23 -23.93
N ARG A 551 43.92 -2.31 -23.13
CA ARG A 551 43.91 -2.21 -21.66
C ARG A 551 45.26 -1.71 -21.15
N VAL A 552 45.25 -0.84 -20.15
CA VAL A 552 46.45 -0.29 -19.52
C VAL A 552 46.57 -0.82 -18.11
N ALA A 553 47.58 -1.66 -17.85
CA ALA A 553 47.84 -2.19 -16.52
C ALA A 553 48.65 -1.19 -15.70
N LEU A 554 48.13 -0.82 -14.54
CA LEU A 554 48.74 0.07 -13.56
C LEU A 554 49.32 -0.72 -12.38
N ALA A 555 50.09 -0.04 -11.54
CA ALA A 555 50.57 -0.56 -10.26
C ALA A 555 49.41 -1.12 -9.40
N ARG A 556 49.74 -2.09 -8.52
CA ARG A 556 48.77 -2.81 -7.67
C ARG A 556 47.65 -3.53 -8.43
N GLY A 557 47.87 -3.82 -9.72
CA GLY A 557 47.00 -4.65 -10.55
C GLY A 557 45.74 -3.96 -11.06
N LEU A 558 45.55 -2.65 -10.80
CA LEU A 558 44.47 -1.88 -11.41
C LEU A 558 44.66 -1.86 -12.94
N THR A 559 43.58 -2.03 -13.68
CA THR A 559 43.55 -1.93 -15.13
C THR A 559 42.55 -0.85 -15.51
N LEU A 560 43.00 0.11 -16.32
CA LEU A 560 42.13 1.12 -16.91
C LEU A 560 41.97 0.84 -18.41
N TYR A 561 40.82 1.22 -18.94
CA TYR A 561 40.52 1.18 -20.35
C TYR A 561 40.47 2.62 -20.91
N PRO A 562 40.70 2.81 -22.23
CA PRO A 562 40.58 4.13 -22.84
C PRO A 562 39.19 4.70 -22.60
N PRO A 563 39.06 5.99 -22.25
CA PRO A 563 37.77 6.64 -22.16
C PRO A 563 37.08 6.58 -23.52
N HIS A 564 35.78 6.31 -23.52
CA HIS A 564 34.95 6.34 -24.71
C HIS A 564 34.04 7.56 -24.66
N VAL A 565 34.16 8.41 -25.68
CA VAL A 565 33.35 9.61 -25.88
C VAL A 565 32.63 9.43 -27.21
N PRO A 566 31.34 9.03 -27.21
CA PRO A 566 30.62 8.70 -28.44
C PRO A 566 30.38 9.93 -29.31
N THR A 567 30.23 11.12 -28.71
CA THR A 567 29.86 12.35 -29.40
C THR A 567 30.70 13.54 -28.93
N ALA A 568 30.81 14.59 -29.75
CA ALA A 568 31.51 15.81 -29.35
C ALA A 568 30.70 16.58 -28.30
N ALA A 569 31.38 17.25 -27.36
CA ALA A 569 30.71 18.05 -26.32
C ALA A 569 30.72 19.54 -26.67
N ALA A 570 29.72 20.31 -26.24
CA ALA A 570 29.68 21.76 -26.44
C ALA A 570 30.41 22.52 -25.32
N THR A 571 30.92 23.72 -25.62
CA THR A 571 31.65 24.58 -24.67
C THR A 571 30.88 24.82 -23.36
N GLU A 572 29.58 25.12 -23.41
CA GLU A 572 28.73 25.35 -22.24
C GLU A 572 27.89 24.12 -21.82
N GLY A 573 28.21 22.94 -22.38
CA GLY A 573 27.44 21.73 -22.20
C GLY A 573 27.99 20.76 -21.16
N THR A 574 27.43 19.55 -21.21
CA THR A 574 27.90 18.39 -20.46
C THR A 574 28.58 17.41 -21.41
N LEU A 575 29.70 16.87 -20.99
CA LEU A 575 30.41 15.78 -21.65
C LEU A 575 29.87 14.45 -21.12
N TYR A 576 29.36 13.62 -22.01
CA TYR A 576 29.15 12.21 -21.72
C TYR A 576 30.45 11.42 -21.96
N VAL A 577 30.90 10.66 -20.96
CA VAL A 577 32.08 9.80 -21.08
C VAL A 577 31.86 8.46 -20.38
N GLU A 578 32.27 7.38 -21.04
CA GLU A 578 32.39 6.08 -20.41
C GLU A 578 33.85 5.76 -20.06
N VAL A 579 34.08 5.20 -18.86
CA VAL A 579 35.41 4.78 -18.38
C VAL A 579 35.35 3.35 -17.87
N GLY A 580 36.23 2.51 -18.40
CA GLY A 580 36.39 1.13 -17.96
C GLY A 580 37.43 1.00 -16.86
N MET A 581 37.08 0.32 -15.76
CA MET A 581 38.00 0.05 -14.66
C MET A 581 37.89 -1.42 -14.25
N GLN A 582 39.02 -2.12 -14.12
CA GLN A 582 39.08 -3.48 -13.63
C GLN A 582 40.15 -3.59 -12.56
N ARG A 583 39.78 -4.09 -11.38
CA ARG A 583 40.71 -4.17 -10.26
C ARG A 583 40.70 -5.55 -9.59
N PRO A 584 41.86 -6.12 -9.19
CA PRO A 584 41.91 -7.21 -8.23
C PRO A 584 41.57 -6.69 -6.81
N PRO A 585 40.96 -7.54 -5.96
CA PRO A 585 40.56 -7.17 -4.60
C PRO A 585 41.72 -6.61 -3.77
N GLY A 586 41.42 -5.70 -2.82
CA GLY A 586 42.32 -5.45 -1.66
C GLY A 586 42.90 -4.05 -1.48
N ALA A 587 42.50 -3.02 -2.24
CA ALA A 587 42.66 -1.64 -1.76
C ALA A 587 41.66 -0.67 -2.42
N PRO A 588 41.36 0.48 -1.79
CA PRO A 588 40.61 1.55 -2.44
C PRO A 588 41.47 2.28 -3.48
N PHE A 589 40.82 3.00 -4.39
CA PHE A 589 41.45 3.96 -5.30
C PHE A 589 40.46 5.05 -5.69
N ARG A 590 40.99 6.13 -6.25
CA ARG A 590 40.24 7.17 -6.98
C ARG A 590 40.83 7.33 -8.36
N VAL A 591 40.02 7.86 -9.27
CA VAL A 591 40.43 8.19 -10.63
C VAL A 591 40.10 9.65 -10.89
N LEU A 592 41.08 10.41 -11.32
CA LEU A 592 40.89 11.74 -11.87
C LEU A 592 40.91 11.62 -13.39
N LEU A 593 39.84 12.05 -14.06
CA LEU A 593 39.83 12.29 -15.49
C LEU A 593 40.21 13.75 -15.73
N PHE A 594 40.95 14.03 -16.79
CA PHE A 594 41.20 15.39 -17.21
C PHE A 594 41.23 15.53 -18.72
N ALA A 595 40.98 16.75 -19.21
CA ALA A 595 41.10 17.14 -20.60
C ALA A 595 42.17 18.25 -20.71
N THR A 596 43.05 18.16 -21.71
CA THR A 596 44.05 19.21 -21.98
C THR A 596 44.36 19.35 -23.47
N ASP A 597 44.66 20.58 -23.91
CA ASP A 597 45.23 20.90 -25.23
C ASP A 597 46.69 21.43 -25.09
N GLY A 598 47.24 21.40 -23.88
CA GLY A 598 48.54 21.98 -23.51
C GLY A 598 48.48 23.40 -22.96
N GLU A 599 47.42 24.16 -23.25
CA GLU A 599 47.21 25.54 -22.76
C GLU A 599 46.09 25.57 -21.69
N HIS A 600 44.99 24.90 -21.98
CA HIS A 600 43.81 24.78 -21.14
C HIS A 600 43.79 23.38 -20.52
N THR A 601 43.36 23.29 -19.25
CA THR A 601 43.23 22.01 -18.56
C THR A 601 42.00 22.03 -17.66
N LYS A 602 41.23 20.96 -17.70
CA LYS A 602 40.10 20.73 -16.79
C LYS A 602 40.11 19.31 -16.26
N SER A 603 39.71 19.11 -15.02
CA SER A 603 39.67 17.79 -14.39
C SER A 603 38.37 17.52 -13.66
N TRP A 604 38.05 16.24 -13.54
CA TRP A 604 36.86 15.70 -12.90
C TRP A 604 37.24 14.50 -12.05
N ASP A 605 36.73 14.45 -10.83
CA ASP A 605 36.87 13.29 -9.96
C ASP A 605 35.85 12.22 -10.37
N LEU A 606 36.34 11.04 -10.71
CA LEU A 606 35.53 9.89 -11.13
C LEU A 606 35.48 8.88 -9.98
N PRO A 607 34.43 8.91 -9.15
CA PRO A 607 34.25 7.91 -8.10
C PRO A 607 34.07 6.52 -8.73
N PRO A 608 34.97 5.55 -8.45
CA PRO A 608 34.82 4.19 -8.97
C PRO A 608 33.50 3.59 -8.47
N ALA A 609 32.71 2.99 -9.37
CA ALA A 609 31.38 2.48 -9.06
C ALA A 609 30.46 3.48 -8.33
N TYR A 610 30.60 4.77 -8.65
CA TYR A 610 29.82 5.88 -8.08
C TYR A 610 29.89 5.99 -6.53
N ASP A 611 30.91 5.40 -5.92
CA ASP A 611 31.02 5.17 -4.47
C ASP A 611 29.85 4.33 -3.89
N TRP A 612 29.09 3.63 -4.75
CA TRP A 612 28.05 2.67 -4.32
C TRP A 612 28.67 1.33 -3.95
N VAL A 613 29.77 0.96 -4.61
CA VAL A 613 30.46 -0.33 -4.40
C VAL A 613 31.93 -0.09 -4.14
N GLU A 614 32.36 -0.40 -2.92
CA GLU A 614 33.76 -0.27 -2.53
C GLU A 614 34.67 -1.10 -3.46
N PRO A 615 35.74 -0.52 -4.03
CA PRO A 615 36.66 -1.18 -4.95
C PRO A 615 37.22 -2.55 -4.54
N ASP A 616 37.37 -2.78 -3.24
CA ASP A 616 37.89 -4.02 -2.68
C ASP A 616 36.87 -5.18 -2.69
N THR A 617 35.58 -4.87 -2.85
CA THR A 617 34.50 -5.85 -2.99
C THR A 617 34.26 -6.28 -4.45
N TRP A 618 34.97 -5.68 -5.41
CA TRP A 618 34.82 -5.99 -6.83
C TRP A 618 35.29 -7.41 -7.14
N ARG A 619 34.58 -8.12 -8.03
CA ARG A 619 34.98 -9.45 -8.47
C ARG A 619 36.11 -9.33 -9.50
N GLY A 620 37.19 -10.09 -9.35
CA GLY A 620 38.42 -9.88 -10.11
C GLY A 620 38.34 -10.02 -11.64
N ARG A 621 37.22 -10.49 -12.20
CA ARG A 621 36.98 -10.58 -13.67
C ARG A 621 35.97 -9.56 -14.19
N GLU A 622 35.34 -8.79 -13.32
CA GLU A 622 34.37 -7.79 -13.72
C GLU A 622 35.07 -6.47 -14.06
N VAL A 623 34.54 -5.79 -15.07
CA VAL A 623 34.94 -4.45 -15.49
C VAL A 623 33.82 -3.51 -15.07
N PHE A 624 34.11 -2.58 -14.17
CA PHE A 624 33.23 -1.44 -13.93
C PHE A 624 33.18 -0.58 -15.20
N VAL A 625 31.99 -0.33 -15.72
CA VAL A 625 31.72 0.57 -16.84
C VAL A 625 31.05 1.80 -16.25
N GLY A 626 31.85 2.79 -15.89
CA GLY A 626 31.37 4.04 -15.35
C GLY A 626 30.95 4.98 -16.47
N ARG A 627 29.72 5.45 -16.42
CA ARG A 627 29.14 6.44 -17.34
C ARG A 627 28.95 7.74 -16.58
N TYR A 628 29.48 8.83 -17.10
CA TYR A 628 29.52 10.09 -16.38
C TYR A 628 29.08 11.25 -17.28
N SER A 629 28.17 12.07 -16.76
CA SER A 629 27.84 13.40 -17.25
C SER A 629 28.73 14.43 -16.55
N LEU A 630 29.68 15.03 -17.26
CA LEU A 630 30.70 15.92 -16.71
C LEU A 630 30.56 17.35 -17.26
N PRO A 631 30.44 18.39 -16.42
CA PRO A 631 30.31 19.75 -16.93
C PRO A 631 31.58 20.21 -17.66
N VAL A 632 31.45 20.66 -18.92
CA VAL A 632 32.56 21.13 -19.76
C VAL A 632 33.06 22.50 -19.30
N GLY A 633 32.16 23.42 -18.98
CA GLY A 633 32.44 24.76 -18.42
C GLY A 633 33.08 25.74 -19.40
N ASP A 634 34.35 26.08 -19.21
CA ASP A 634 35.05 27.15 -19.93
C ASP A 634 36.11 26.65 -20.93
N LEU A 635 36.14 25.35 -21.22
CA LEU A 635 37.03 24.81 -22.24
C LEU A 635 36.67 25.40 -23.62
N PRO A 636 37.61 26.02 -24.35
CA PRO A 636 37.34 26.54 -25.69
C PRO A 636 37.07 25.41 -26.69
N THR A 637 36.52 25.77 -27.85
CA THR A 637 36.36 24.82 -28.96
C THR A 637 37.71 24.32 -29.42
N GLY A 638 37.87 23.01 -29.56
CA GLY A 638 39.17 22.43 -29.87
C GLY A 638 39.19 20.92 -29.77
N THR A 639 40.37 20.35 -30.01
CA THR A 639 40.64 18.93 -29.80
C THR A 639 41.51 18.78 -28.56
N TYR A 640 41.07 17.93 -27.65
CA TYR A 640 41.68 17.72 -26.34
C TYR A 640 42.17 16.28 -26.22
N GLU A 641 43.28 16.11 -25.53
CA GLU A 641 43.70 14.83 -24.99
C GLU A 641 42.90 14.54 -23.72
N LEU A 642 42.41 13.31 -23.58
CA LEU A 642 41.87 12.85 -22.30
C LEU A 642 42.94 12.11 -21.53
N GLY A 643 43.10 12.47 -20.26
CA GLY A 643 44.03 11.82 -19.34
C GLY A 643 43.32 11.16 -18.17
N LEU A 644 43.81 10.00 -17.74
CA LEU A 644 43.39 9.34 -16.51
C LEU A 644 44.57 9.27 -15.55
N LEU A 645 44.31 9.64 -14.29
CA LEU A 645 45.25 9.53 -13.19
C LEU A 645 44.59 8.75 -12.05
N ALA A 646 45.11 7.57 -11.73
CA ALA A 646 44.62 6.78 -10.60
C ALA A 646 45.56 6.92 -9.40
N PHE A 647 44.99 7.02 -8.21
CA PHE A 647 45.74 7.07 -6.95
C PHE A 647 45.09 6.20 -5.88
N ASP A 648 45.91 5.70 -4.95
CA ASP A 648 45.43 4.93 -3.81
C ASP A 648 44.90 5.82 -2.68
N ARG A 649 44.50 5.20 -1.56
CA ARG A 649 43.99 5.89 -0.37
C ARG A 649 44.96 6.92 0.23
N ASP A 650 46.26 6.68 0.07
CA ASP A 650 47.32 7.52 0.63
C ASP A 650 47.71 8.66 -0.33
N GLY A 651 47.02 8.76 -1.48
CA GLY A 651 47.33 9.73 -2.54
C GLY A 651 48.51 9.31 -3.42
N THR A 652 48.99 8.07 -3.32
CA THR A 652 50.08 7.57 -4.15
C THR A 652 49.57 7.27 -5.56
N VAL A 653 50.20 7.88 -6.57
CA VAL A 653 49.88 7.64 -7.99
C VAL A 653 50.19 6.19 -8.39
N LEU A 654 49.23 5.55 -9.04
CA LEU A 654 49.35 4.20 -9.57
C LEU A 654 49.86 4.24 -11.01
N ALA A 655 51.18 4.32 -11.19
CA ALA A 655 51.80 4.44 -12.51
C ALA A 655 51.58 3.22 -13.41
N PRO A 656 51.55 3.39 -14.76
CA PRO A 656 51.45 2.31 -15.72
C PRO A 656 52.67 1.39 -15.71
N LEU A 657 52.43 0.09 -15.90
CA LEU A 657 53.49 -0.91 -15.96
C LEU A 657 54.20 -0.87 -17.32
N PRO A 658 55.54 -0.85 -17.39
CA PRO A 658 56.28 -0.70 -18.65
C PRO A 658 55.96 -1.72 -19.75
N ARG A 659 55.60 -2.96 -19.36
CA ARG A 659 55.24 -4.04 -20.30
C ARG A 659 53.77 -4.03 -20.74
N GLY A 660 52.98 -3.06 -20.29
CA GLY A 660 51.53 -3.01 -20.46
C GLY A 660 51.01 -1.72 -21.09
N THR A 661 51.88 -0.77 -21.46
CA THR A 661 51.47 0.49 -22.12
C THR A 661 51.53 0.34 -23.64
N PRO A 662 50.39 0.40 -24.33
CA PRO A 662 50.32 0.36 -25.79
C PRO A 662 50.94 1.64 -26.40
N PRO A 663 51.51 1.58 -27.62
CA PRO A 663 52.09 2.76 -28.28
C PRO A 663 51.09 3.91 -28.50
N SER A 664 49.79 3.61 -28.56
CA SER A 664 48.73 4.60 -28.71
C SER A 664 48.36 5.33 -27.41
N VAL A 665 49.04 5.04 -26.31
CA VAL A 665 48.80 5.64 -24.99
C VAL A 665 50.07 6.34 -24.53
N VAL A 666 49.97 7.62 -24.22
CA VAL A 666 51.11 8.42 -23.73
C VAL A 666 51.19 8.29 -22.22
N ALA A 667 52.33 7.80 -21.70
CA ALA A 667 52.59 7.76 -20.26
C ALA A 667 53.28 9.06 -19.82
N GLY A 668 52.56 9.94 -19.12
CA GLY A 668 53.07 11.24 -18.70
C GLY A 668 54.10 11.16 -17.56
N GLY A 669 55.06 12.08 -17.59
CA GLY A 669 56.09 12.26 -16.57
C GLY A 669 57.51 11.82 -16.96
N THR A 670 57.77 11.69 -18.26
CA THR A 670 59.11 11.59 -18.84
C THR A 670 59.64 12.98 -19.24
N GLU A 671 60.90 13.10 -19.64
CA GLU A 671 61.44 14.37 -20.14
C GLU A 671 60.81 14.79 -21.47
N GLU A 672 60.47 13.83 -22.33
CA GLU A 672 59.85 14.07 -23.65
C GLU A 672 58.34 14.33 -23.54
N GLU A 673 57.68 13.68 -22.58
CA GLU A 673 56.25 13.77 -22.33
C GLU A 673 56.02 14.21 -20.87
N PRO A 674 56.09 15.51 -20.56
CA PRO A 674 55.89 16.01 -19.21
C PRO A 674 54.48 15.66 -18.70
N ALA A 675 54.36 15.46 -17.39
CA ALA A 675 53.05 15.21 -16.78
C ALA A 675 52.26 16.51 -16.69
N VAL A 676 50.96 16.45 -16.96
CA VAL A 676 50.00 17.53 -16.79
C VAL A 676 49.67 17.72 -15.31
N PHE A 677 49.35 16.61 -14.62
CA PHE A 677 49.04 16.61 -13.19
C PHE A 677 50.11 15.90 -12.37
N ALA A 678 50.46 14.67 -12.75
CA ALA A 678 51.41 13.86 -11.97
C ALA A 678 52.07 12.77 -12.80
N ARG A 679 53.32 12.43 -12.44
CA ARG A 679 54.07 11.32 -13.07
C ARG A 679 53.29 10.02 -12.89
N GLY A 680 52.98 9.36 -14.00
CA GLY A 680 52.20 8.12 -14.02
C GLY A 680 50.76 8.27 -14.52
N GLU A 681 50.36 9.45 -14.99
CA GLU A 681 49.13 9.63 -15.78
C GLU A 681 49.21 8.93 -17.13
N ILE A 682 48.06 8.56 -17.68
CA ILE A 682 47.92 7.99 -19.02
C ILE A 682 47.07 8.93 -19.87
N ARG A 683 47.54 9.32 -21.05
CA ARG A 683 46.87 10.27 -21.96
C ARG A 683 46.49 9.60 -23.28
N PHE A 684 45.35 10.01 -23.81
CA PHE A 684 44.73 9.56 -25.05
C PHE A 684 44.56 10.77 -25.98
N PRO A 685 45.54 11.03 -26.86
CA PRO A 685 45.53 12.20 -27.73
C PRO A 685 44.31 12.22 -28.65
N GLY A 686 43.66 13.39 -28.75
CA GLY A 686 42.49 13.59 -29.62
C GLY A 686 41.22 12.83 -29.22
N ALA A 687 41.14 12.34 -27.99
CA ALA A 687 40.00 11.57 -27.51
C ALA A 687 38.74 12.43 -27.23
N LEU A 688 38.87 13.75 -27.13
CA LEU A 688 37.77 14.67 -26.88
C LEU A 688 37.77 15.80 -27.91
N ARG A 689 36.59 16.13 -28.44
CA ARG A 689 36.37 17.32 -29.27
C ARG A 689 35.33 18.20 -28.61
N ILE A 690 35.69 19.46 -28.40
CA ILE A 690 34.78 20.51 -27.93
C ILE A 690 34.33 21.35 -29.13
N VAL A 691 33.03 21.52 -29.30
CA VAL A 691 32.38 22.22 -30.41
C VAL A 691 31.53 23.39 -29.92
N THR A 692 31.06 24.22 -30.85
CA THR A 692 30.08 25.27 -30.49
C THR A 692 28.72 24.65 -30.19
N GLU A 693 27.86 25.40 -29.48
CA GLU A 693 26.47 24.98 -29.26
C GLU A 693 25.71 24.75 -30.57
N ALA A 694 25.90 25.64 -31.55
CA ALA A 694 25.28 25.51 -32.87
C ALA A 694 25.70 24.22 -33.60
N ASP A 695 26.99 23.86 -33.53
CA ASP A 695 27.49 22.62 -34.15
C ASP A 695 26.94 21.37 -33.45
N ARG A 696 26.79 21.42 -32.11
CA ARG A 696 26.16 20.35 -31.33
C ARG A 696 24.71 20.17 -31.76
N ASP A 697 23.95 21.26 -31.83
CA ASP A 697 22.53 21.22 -32.19
C ASP A 697 22.32 20.77 -33.66
N GLU A 698 23.25 21.11 -34.56
CA GLU A 698 23.28 20.56 -35.92
C GLU A 698 23.56 19.06 -35.93
N ALA A 699 24.54 18.60 -35.15
CA ALA A 699 24.83 17.17 -35.01
C ALA A 699 23.63 16.41 -34.42
N ALA A 700 22.99 16.96 -33.39
CA ALA A 700 21.83 16.33 -32.75
C ALA A 700 20.65 16.21 -33.73
N ARG A 701 20.40 17.25 -34.54
CA ARG A 701 19.40 17.18 -35.62
C ARG A 701 19.74 16.14 -36.67
N ALA A 702 21.01 16.03 -37.08
CA ALA A 702 21.44 14.99 -38.01
C ALA A 702 21.22 13.58 -37.43
N GLU A 703 21.43 13.40 -36.12
CA GLU A 703 21.12 12.15 -35.44
C GLU A 703 19.62 11.86 -35.39
N LEU A 704 18.77 12.85 -35.11
CA LEU A 704 17.31 12.69 -35.19
C LEU A 704 16.82 12.35 -36.61
N GLU A 705 17.43 12.94 -37.65
CA GLU A 705 17.17 12.55 -39.05
C GLU A 705 17.61 11.11 -39.33
N ARG A 706 18.74 10.67 -38.75
CA ARG A 706 19.21 9.29 -38.82
C ARG A 706 18.25 8.32 -38.12
N VAL A 707 17.69 8.69 -36.96
CA VAL A 707 16.62 7.93 -36.29
C VAL A 707 15.43 7.73 -37.23
N ALA A 708 14.92 8.82 -37.81
CA ALA A 708 13.75 8.78 -38.68
C ALA A 708 14.00 7.94 -39.94
N SER A 709 15.18 8.10 -40.56
CA SER A 709 15.60 7.35 -41.75
C SER A 709 15.78 5.86 -41.45
N ALA A 710 16.51 5.51 -40.38
CA ALA A 710 16.71 4.13 -39.98
C ALA A 710 15.39 3.44 -39.61
N ALA A 711 14.50 4.14 -38.90
CA ALA A 711 13.17 3.62 -38.57
C ALA A 711 12.31 3.37 -39.81
N ALA A 712 12.35 4.28 -40.81
CA ALA A 712 11.63 4.11 -42.08
C ALA A 712 12.16 2.92 -42.90
N ASP A 713 13.47 2.66 -42.82
CA ASP A 713 14.15 1.55 -43.51
C ASP A 713 14.05 0.21 -42.75
N GLY A 714 13.42 0.18 -41.57
CA GLY A 714 13.33 -1.03 -40.72
C GLY A 714 14.62 -1.37 -39.96
N ARG A 715 15.61 -0.47 -39.93
CA ARG A 715 16.89 -0.60 -39.21
C ARG A 715 16.74 -0.11 -37.76
N CYS A 716 15.84 -0.72 -37.01
CA CYS A 716 15.36 -0.20 -35.72
C CYS A 716 16.48 0.00 -34.68
N GLU A 717 17.42 -0.93 -34.53
CA GLU A 717 18.55 -0.80 -33.59
C GLU A 717 19.51 0.34 -33.94
N GLU A 718 19.68 0.63 -35.23
CA GLU A 718 20.46 1.80 -35.66
C GLU A 718 19.75 3.09 -35.27
N GLY A 719 18.42 3.12 -35.38
CA GLY A 719 17.61 4.22 -34.86
C GLY A 719 17.72 4.37 -33.34
N GLU A 720 17.69 3.27 -32.58
CA GLU A 720 17.92 3.33 -31.12
C GLU A 720 19.31 3.90 -30.78
N GLY A 721 20.35 3.45 -31.50
CA GLY A 721 21.71 3.97 -31.36
C GLY A 721 21.82 5.46 -31.68
N ALA A 722 21.21 5.90 -32.78
CA ALA A 722 21.16 7.31 -33.17
C ALA A 722 20.43 8.18 -32.14
N TRP A 723 19.36 7.67 -31.53
CA TRP A 723 18.68 8.38 -30.45
C TRP A 723 19.55 8.51 -29.21
N SER A 724 20.27 7.44 -28.83
CA SER A 724 21.24 7.49 -27.73
C SER A 724 22.35 8.51 -28.00
N ASP A 725 22.91 8.53 -29.22
CA ASP A 725 23.92 9.51 -29.63
C ASP A 725 23.37 10.96 -29.58
N ALA A 726 22.14 11.18 -30.06
CA ALA A 726 21.49 12.48 -29.99
C ALA A 726 21.31 12.96 -28.53
N ARG A 727 20.94 12.07 -27.62
CA ARG A 727 20.84 12.37 -26.19
C ARG A 727 22.19 12.65 -25.55
N HIS A 728 23.24 11.93 -25.92
CA HIS A 728 24.60 12.20 -25.43
C HIS A 728 25.12 13.56 -25.89
N LEU A 729 24.71 14.05 -27.06
CA LEU A 729 25.02 15.42 -27.49
C LEU A 729 24.38 16.45 -26.54
N HIS A 730 23.13 16.25 -26.15
CA HIS A 730 22.38 17.09 -25.19
C HIS A 730 22.41 16.51 -23.76
N GLU A 731 23.55 15.96 -23.34
CA GLU A 731 23.66 15.30 -22.04
C GLU A 731 23.28 16.27 -20.88
N GLY A 732 22.34 15.84 -20.04
CA GLY A 732 21.80 16.64 -18.93
C GLY A 732 20.67 17.60 -19.27
N ASP A 733 20.26 17.72 -20.54
CA ASP A 733 19.11 18.55 -20.97
C ASP A 733 17.82 17.69 -21.04
N GLU A 734 17.14 17.54 -19.91
CA GLU A 734 15.91 16.74 -19.80
C GLU A 734 14.76 17.34 -20.61
N ASP A 735 14.68 18.67 -20.70
CA ASP A 735 13.61 19.36 -21.43
C ASP A 735 13.74 19.10 -22.95
N TRP A 736 14.95 19.15 -23.49
CA TRP A 736 15.21 18.78 -24.88
C TRP A 736 14.85 17.31 -25.15
N ALA A 737 15.29 16.40 -24.27
CA ALA A 737 15.01 14.98 -24.43
C ALA A 737 13.50 14.69 -24.39
N GLU A 738 12.75 15.30 -23.48
CA GLU A 738 11.29 15.13 -23.38
C GLU A 738 10.56 15.71 -24.61
N ALA A 739 11.01 16.86 -25.12
CA ALA A 739 10.44 17.49 -26.30
C ALA A 739 10.56 16.60 -27.56
N GLU A 740 11.69 15.94 -27.75
CA GLU A 740 11.95 15.08 -28.91
C GLU A 740 11.45 13.63 -28.73
N ALA A 741 11.40 13.14 -27.49
CA ALA A 741 11.05 11.76 -27.16
C ALA A 741 9.72 11.31 -27.78
N THR A 742 8.68 12.14 -27.77
CA THR A 742 7.36 11.74 -28.28
C THR A 742 7.41 11.31 -29.76
N THR A 743 8.14 12.06 -30.59
CA THR A 743 8.24 11.77 -32.03
C THR A 743 9.16 10.58 -32.29
N VAL A 744 10.33 10.57 -31.63
CA VAL A 744 11.32 9.50 -31.77
C VAL A 744 10.77 8.15 -31.29
N HIS A 745 10.15 8.13 -30.11
CA HIS A 745 9.59 6.91 -29.53
C HIS A 745 8.48 6.33 -30.40
N ALA A 746 7.58 7.15 -30.96
CA ALA A 746 6.55 6.67 -31.87
C ALA A 746 7.16 6.08 -33.16
N ALA A 747 8.22 6.68 -33.71
CA ALA A 747 8.91 6.17 -34.89
C ALA A 747 9.61 4.83 -34.63
N LEU A 748 10.33 4.70 -33.51
CA LEU A 748 11.00 3.47 -33.11
C LEU A 748 9.98 2.36 -32.77
N ALA A 749 8.93 2.69 -32.02
CA ALA A 749 7.85 1.75 -31.71
C ALA A 749 7.23 1.18 -32.99
N ARG A 750 6.89 2.05 -33.94
CA ARG A 750 6.38 1.64 -35.24
C ARG A 750 7.38 0.78 -36.02
N CYS A 751 8.66 1.12 -36.02
CA CYS A 751 9.71 0.32 -36.69
C CYS A 751 9.71 -1.12 -36.19
N PHE A 752 9.83 -1.32 -34.87
CA PHE A 752 9.83 -2.65 -34.26
C PHE A 752 8.49 -3.38 -34.48
N ALA A 753 7.37 -2.68 -34.37
CA ALA A 753 6.06 -3.26 -34.64
C ALA A 753 5.96 -3.77 -36.09
N VAL A 754 6.36 -2.99 -37.09
CA VAL A 754 6.35 -3.42 -38.50
C VAL A 754 7.28 -4.62 -38.72
N ARG A 755 8.50 -4.57 -38.17
CA ARG A 755 9.50 -5.65 -38.31
C ARG A 755 9.02 -6.99 -37.75
N SER A 756 8.25 -6.96 -36.65
CA SER A 756 7.66 -8.16 -36.05
C SER A 756 6.79 -8.99 -37.01
N GLY A 757 6.38 -8.43 -38.16
CA GLY A 757 5.64 -9.16 -39.19
C GLY A 757 6.47 -9.91 -40.22
N ALA A 758 7.79 -9.74 -40.24
CA ALA A 758 8.67 -10.33 -41.26
C ALA A 758 9.25 -11.70 -40.85
N GLU A 759 9.49 -11.92 -39.56
CA GLU A 759 10.14 -13.11 -39.03
C GLU A 759 9.44 -13.64 -37.77
N ASP A 760 9.10 -14.93 -37.74
CA ASP A 760 8.33 -15.52 -36.63
C ASP A 760 9.14 -15.66 -35.32
N ALA A 761 10.47 -15.84 -35.40
CA ALA A 761 11.30 -16.17 -34.25
C ALA A 761 11.45 -15.01 -33.25
N ASP A 762 11.49 -13.77 -33.73
CA ASP A 762 11.75 -12.57 -32.92
C ASP A 762 10.51 -11.67 -32.74
N ARG A 763 9.36 -12.07 -33.30
CA ARG A 763 8.10 -11.29 -33.28
C ARG A 763 7.70 -10.78 -31.91
N VAL A 764 7.76 -11.62 -30.87
CA VAL A 764 7.39 -11.21 -29.50
C VAL A 764 8.41 -10.24 -28.93
N SER A 765 9.71 -10.48 -29.14
CA SER A 765 10.78 -9.60 -28.66
C SER A 765 10.66 -8.20 -29.27
N ASP A 766 10.44 -8.13 -30.58
CA ASP A 766 10.24 -6.87 -31.31
C ASP A 766 9.02 -6.10 -30.78
N LEU A 767 7.88 -6.77 -30.58
CA LEU A 767 6.70 -6.09 -30.04
C LEU A 767 6.90 -5.62 -28.59
N LEU A 768 7.61 -6.37 -27.75
CA LEU A 768 7.96 -5.92 -26.41
C LEU A 768 8.91 -4.71 -26.44
N ARG A 769 9.86 -4.66 -27.39
CA ARG A 769 10.68 -3.46 -27.63
C ARG A 769 9.84 -2.29 -28.13
N ALA A 770 8.88 -2.55 -29.02
CA ALA A 770 7.95 -1.52 -29.50
C ALA A 770 7.13 -0.91 -28.34
N HIS A 771 6.60 -1.76 -27.44
CA HIS A 771 5.89 -1.34 -26.23
C HIS A 771 6.74 -0.48 -25.30
N ARG A 772 8.04 -0.79 -25.20
CA ARG A 772 9.01 -0.01 -24.41
C ARG A 772 9.15 1.42 -24.93
N TRP A 773 9.13 1.63 -26.25
CA TRP A 773 9.21 2.96 -26.84
C TRP A 773 7.88 3.70 -26.75
N ASP A 774 6.81 3.12 -27.29
CA ASP A 774 5.47 3.69 -27.22
C ASP A 774 4.39 2.60 -27.32
N PHE A 775 3.83 2.22 -26.16
CA PHE A 775 2.74 1.26 -26.04
C PHE A 775 1.39 1.75 -26.60
N ARG A 776 1.27 3.03 -26.97
CA ARG A 776 0.05 3.64 -27.53
C ARG A 776 0.10 3.78 -29.04
N GLU A 777 1.26 3.57 -29.65
CA GLU A 777 1.44 3.62 -31.10
C GLU A 777 0.48 2.61 -31.77
N GLU A 778 -0.24 3.06 -32.80
CA GLU A 778 -1.38 2.32 -33.37
C GLU A 778 -0.99 0.96 -33.95
N GLU A 779 0.16 0.89 -34.64
CA GLU A 779 0.69 -0.34 -35.24
C GLU A 779 1.13 -1.32 -34.16
N THR A 780 1.83 -0.83 -33.13
CA THR A 780 2.21 -1.60 -31.93
C THR A 780 0.97 -2.22 -31.30
N VAL A 781 -0.05 -1.41 -30.97
CA VAL A 781 -1.30 -1.90 -30.34
C VAL A 781 -2.01 -2.92 -31.23
N ARG A 782 -2.10 -2.67 -32.54
CA ARG A 782 -2.77 -3.57 -33.49
C ARG A 782 -2.08 -4.93 -33.56
N ARG A 783 -0.75 -4.94 -33.74
CA ARG A 783 0.03 -6.17 -33.89
C ARG A 783 0.17 -6.93 -32.59
N SER A 784 0.44 -6.26 -31.48
CA SER A 784 0.48 -6.88 -30.15
C SER A 784 -0.81 -7.62 -29.83
N ARG A 785 -1.98 -7.04 -30.14
CA ARG A 785 -3.28 -7.71 -29.94
C ARG A 785 -3.45 -8.96 -30.79
N ALA A 786 -3.03 -8.91 -32.06
CA ALA A 786 -3.13 -10.05 -32.96
C ALA A 786 -2.24 -11.21 -32.46
N VAL A 787 -0.97 -10.91 -32.18
CA VAL A 787 0.01 -11.88 -31.68
C VAL A 787 -0.38 -12.41 -30.30
N ALA A 788 -0.86 -11.55 -29.39
CA ALA A 788 -1.32 -11.99 -28.07
C ALA A 788 -2.51 -12.95 -28.16
N ALA A 789 -3.43 -12.75 -29.12
CA ALA A 789 -4.55 -13.66 -29.34
C ALA A 789 -4.09 -15.05 -29.85
N GLU A 790 -3.11 -15.09 -30.75
CA GLU A 790 -2.48 -16.33 -31.21
C GLU A 790 -1.77 -17.06 -30.07
N LEU A 791 -0.91 -16.36 -29.33
CA LEU A 791 -0.21 -16.91 -28.16
C LEU A 791 -1.18 -17.42 -27.10
N TYR A 792 -2.29 -16.73 -26.88
CA TYR A 792 -3.34 -17.20 -25.97
C TYR A 792 -3.94 -18.53 -26.43
N ALA A 793 -4.23 -18.68 -27.73
CA ALA A 793 -4.75 -19.93 -28.28
C ALA A 793 -3.72 -21.08 -28.20
N GLU A 794 -2.45 -20.80 -28.49
CA GLU A 794 -1.35 -21.76 -28.32
C GLU A 794 -1.19 -22.19 -26.86
N GLY A 795 -1.25 -21.23 -25.92
CA GLY A 795 -1.19 -21.50 -24.48
C GLY A 795 -2.33 -22.39 -24.00
N LEU A 796 -3.54 -22.22 -24.56
CA LEU A 796 -4.67 -23.12 -24.28
C LEU A 796 -4.41 -24.55 -24.77
N GLY A 797 -3.80 -24.71 -25.96
CA GLY A 797 -3.38 -26.01 -26.49
C GLY A 797 -2.34 -26.68 -25.61
N ALA A 798 -1.23 -25.98 -25.31
CA ALA A 798 -0.16 -26.47 -24.45
C ALA A 798 -0.67 -26.85 -23.06
N ARG A 799 -1.58 -26.05 -22.49
CA ARG A 799 -2.23 -26.36 -21.22
C ARG A 799 -3.06 -27.64 -21.28
N ALA A 800 -3.80 -27.87 -22.36
CA ALA A 800 -4.58 -29.09 -22.53
C ALA A 800 -3.70 -30.35 -22.64
N GLU A 801 -2.47 -30.18 -23.13
CA GLU A 801 -1.43 -31.20 -23.21
C GLU A 801 -0.58 -31.31 -21.91
N GLU A 802 -0.88 -30.50 -20.90
CA GLU A 802 -0.11 -30.38 -19.64
C GLU A 802 1.38 -29.98 -19.86
N ASP A 803 1.70 -29.35 -20.99
CA ASP A 803 3.00 -28.68 -21.19
C ASP A 803 3.00 -27.33 -20.47
N TRP A 804 3.20 -27.38 -19.16
CA TRP A 804 3.14 -26.21 -18.27
C TRP A 804 4.24 -25.17 -18.57
N GLU A 805 5.36 -25.58 -19.14
CA GLU A 805 6.44 -24.66 -19.54
C GLU A 805 6.03 -23.85 -20.76
N LEU A 806 5.57 -24.52 -21.83
CA LEU A 806 5.10 -23.83 -23.02
C LEU A 806 3.86 -23.00 -22.71
N ALA A 807 2.89 -23.54 -21.96
CA ALA A 807 1.70 -22.83 -21.55
C ALA A 807 2.04 -21.55 -20.78
N TYR A 808 2.95 -21.64 -19.80
CA TYR A 808 3.41 -20.48 -19.03
C TYR A 808 3.99 -19.39 -19.94
N ARG A 809 4.95 -19.74 -20.81
CA ARG A 809 5.59 -18.77 -21.71
C ARG A 809 4.56 -18.10 -22.61
N ARG A 810 3.68 -18.88 -23.25
CA ARG A 810 2.67 -18.36 -24.18
C ARG A 810 1.67 -17.43 -23.50
N PHE A 811 1.19 -17.78 -22.31
CA PHE A 811 0.30 -16.90 -21.57
C PHE A 811 1.01 -15.66 -21.02
N ALA A 812 2.25 -15.78 -20.53
CA ALA A 812 3.04 -14.65 -20.05
C ALA A 812 3.33 -13.65 -21.18
N ASP A 813 3.77 -14.13 -22.34
CA ASP A 813 4.02 -13.33 -23.53
C ASP A 813 2.72 -12.65 -24.00
N ALA A 814 1.60 -13.37 -24.03
CA ALA A 814 0.30 -12.80 -24.40
C ALA A 814 -0.12 -11.65 -23.46
N VAL A 815 0.12 -11.78 -22.14
CA VAL A 815 -0.18 -10.73 -21.15
C VAL A 815 0.78 -9.54 -21.26
N ALA A 816 2.05 -9.79 -21.57
CA ALA A 816 3.04 -8.74 -21.76
C ALA A 816 2.72 -7.88 -23.00
N LEU A 817 2.18 -8.50 -24.05
CA LEU A 817 1.71 -7.81 -25.27
C LEU A 817 0.31 -7.17 -25.12
N ASP A 818 -0.60 -7.82 -24.41
CA ASP A 818 -1.95 -7.28 -24.11
C ASP A 818 -2.36 -7.55 -22.67
N GLY A 819 -2.08 -6.57 -21.80
CA GLY A 819 -2.39 -6.64 -20.37
C GLY A 819 -3.89 -6.76 -20.03
N ARG A 820 -4.79 -6.66 -21.01
CA ARG A 820 -6.25 -6.84 -20.82
C ARG A 820 -6.66 -8.30 -20.80
N LEU A 821 -5.80 -9.23 -21.22
CA LEU A 821 -6.06 -10.67 -21.25
C LEU A 821 -5.96 -11.27 -19.83
N ALA A 822 -6.90 -10.93 -18.96
CA ALA A 822 -6.90 -11.38 -17.56
C ALA A 822 -6.94 -12.91 -17.42
N TRP A 823 -7.64 -13.61 -18.32
CA TRP A 823 -7.65 -15.08 -18.36
C TRP A 823 -6.30 -15.68 -18.74
N ALA A 824 -5.58 -15.07 -19.67
CA ALA A 824 -4.20 -15.45 -19.98
C ALA A 824 -3.33 -15.32 -18.72
N ARG A 825 -3.44 -14.19 -18.00
CA ARG A 825 -2.71 -13.99 -16.74
C ARG A 825 -3.03 -15.06 -15.71
N ARG A 826 -4.31 -15.40 -15.54
CA ARG A 826 -4.71 -16.47 -14.62
C ARG A 826 -4.09 -17.80 -15.01
N TYR A 827 -4.11 -18.15 -16.28
CA TYR A 827 -3.58 -19.42 -16.76
C TYR A 827 -2.05 -19.47 -16.74
N ALA A 828 -1.37 -18.32 -16.89
CA ALA A 828 0.06 -18.21 -16.64
C ALA A 828 0.39 -18.58 -15.19
N GLU A 829 -0.32 -18.00 -14.21
CA GLU A 829 -0.06 -18.30 -12.80
C GLU A 829 -0.46 -19.74 -12.42
N GLU A 830 -1.53 -20.30 -13.00
CA GLU A 830 -1.86 -21.72 -12.85
C GLU A 830 -0.74 -22.63 -13.40
N ALA A 831 -0.21 -22.34 -14.60
CA ALA A 831 0.91 -23.08 -15.17
C ALA A 831 2.21 -22.90 -14.37
N ARG A 832 2.43 -21.72 -13.80
CA ARG A 832 3.57 -21.43 -12.91
C ARG A 832 3.52 -22.29 -11.66
N VAL A 833 2.33 -22.48 -11.07
CA VAL A 833 2.13 -23.35 -9.90
C VAL A 833 2.58 -24.77 -10.19
N GLU A 834 2.11 -25.35 -11.29
CA GLU A 834 2.45 -26.73 -11.67
C GLU A 834 3.94 -26.86 -12.00
N ARG A 835 4.49 -25.94 -12.78
CA ARG A 835 5.90 -25.98 -13.20
C ARG A 835 6.88 -25.87 -12.04
N LEU A 836 6.62 -24.98 -11.09
CA LEU A 836 7.51 -24.72 -9.96
C LEU A 836 7.16 -25.53 -8.70
N GLY A 837 6.08 -26.32 -8.73
CA GLY A 837 5.57 -27.03 -7.55
C GLY A 837 5.18 -26.09 -6.41
N LEU A 838 4.57 -24.94 -6.74
CA LEU A 838 4.13 -23.97 -5.74
C LEU A 838 2.90 -24.48 -5.01
N ARG A 839 2.67 -23.98 -3.80
CA ARG A 839 1.39 -24.19 -3.12
C ARG A 839 0.37 -23.18 -3.66
N PRO A 840 -0.78 -23.62 -4.22
CA PRO A 840 -1.83 -22.71 -4.65
C PRO A 840 -2.48 -22.01 -3.45
N LEU A 841 -3.07 -20.83 -3.68
CA LEU A 841 -3.84 -20.09 -2.67
C LEU A 841 -5.24 -20.64 -2.43
#